data_AF-A0A1I2N577-F1
#
_entry.id   AF-A0A1I2N577-F1
#
_cell.length_a   1.000
_cell.length_b   1.000
_cell.length_c   1.000
_cell.angle_alpha   90.00
_cell.angle_beta   90.00
_cell.angle_gamma   90.00
#
_symmetry.space_group_name_H-M   'P 1'
#
loop_
_entity.id
_entity.type
_entity.pdbx_description
1 polymer ?
#
loop_
_entity_poly.entity_id
_entity_poly.type
_entity_poly.pdbx_seq_one_letter_code
_entity_poly.pdbx_strand_id
1 'polypeptide(L)'
;MKAEAQQPVEEWIRTYDSSGPTGDKPGYTQTIVTDNEGNSYVSGTATNNNTYESKVVTFKLSPTGEELWVQEYAKGSFSETRGIVVDNKGGVYVATGDAIVRYDTQTGAESWDNATGIRATDIAVDNQGSVYITGNTSISTESPNYATIRYDATTGNEIWSSTYNGENDDTDFATAIAVDNQGGVYVTGVSYTGDFGADYVTVRYDAATGKQDWVSRYSMGGFFGEPFIDADNQGSVFITGTTYNGTTGYDIATVRYSATTGEQLWASQHNNADNGYDWATAIAVDNQGSVYVTGYSGSTYNNSDFTTIRYDVATGEQKWLRYYNKEDNSRDQPAGIAVDNQGGIFVTGTSQTGETTHVFTTIRYEADTGNLKWVSSYGEKDEGWAEARGIAIDNKGGVFVTGFYPARETGPDIVVIRYEATTGEKDWEQRYNGFGSQSDYGIAVAVDAAGNAYVTGTNDNHNYNVGKADFVTIKYSPTGEALWVSVYDRGFNSHVSGIAVDDEGGVFVTGSSDGDYVTIRYDASTGNTDWEKRYNGEYNGWDNAAGLALDGKGGLYVTGSSETGENTSTYVTIRYDAATGQQQWVSSFHGESNNDNLAEAIAVDSTGGVYVTGNSAGDYLTVRYDAATGTQAWARTFNGEADGQEWVSDIAVDNQGSVYVIGYSRGIHTYADYATVSYDAATGQQQWVSRYDAGRDGYDYPAAIAVDNHGGVYVTGRSQSIGGEEVDFAYDVITVGYEAATGEQKWVARYDGNGLDFATAIAVDNAGGVYVTGHSETSSGGAFNTIKYKAEDGTQVWAIQTEEGEIDDTARDLALDTEGNVFVTGYSFRPGTGADILTVKYSQGQCAVLADAAIQGSTTAAVNTGNAIYTLTGSNATSYTWRITGSSGNDYTGFTGQGTSSISVDWPATPDVYKLSISYSSGAGCPAQDTTIYVHVFNPQAGFVTGSGWLTTPANPDFELMQASSRVQWALVAKYKPKTEDVAQGSLMLLLESGPAIFHSTNVEDGSLVITGNQAFYRGQGTLSYISGSGGMTTDPRKFAYLVSATDGNFQGAKAEDRLRILIWELKADGTRGAGVYDNQPACSTNLDENASACAAIGGGNITIHTPNMKTRRESAVLALEEAHSASEFVAYPTAFSERTTLAFTADQDTEYSLELYDLKGALVRRIANGKAQVGHRYEHEVSAEDLQKGLYVARLAAGKKVQTVKIVVER
;
A
#
# COMPACT_ATOMS: atom_id res chain seq x y z
N MET A 1 -26.85 -6.17 -2.03
CA MET A 1 -25.65 -6.97 -2.29
C MET A 1 -24.51 -6.15 -1.75
N LYS A 2 -23.65 -6.71 -0.89
CA LYS A 2 -22.38 -6.04 -0.58
C LYS A 2 -21.55 -6.05 -1.87
N ALA A 3 -20.78 -5.01 -2.13
CA ALA A 3 -19.64 -5.18 -3.02
C ALA A 3 -18.67 -6.09 -2.26
N GLU A 4 -18.32 -7.24 -2.83
CA GLU A 4 -17.10 -7.92 -2.42
C GLU A 4 -15.95 -6.96 -2.68
N ALA A 5 -15.07 -6.78 -1.69
CA ALA A 5 -13.80 -6.17 -1.99
C ALA A 5 -13.09 -7.07 -2.99
N GLN A 6 -12.68 -6.47 -4.10
CA GLN A 6 -12.12 -7.17 -5.25
C GLN A 6 -10.84 -7.92 -4.85
N GLN A 7 -10.47 -8.95 -5.61
CA GLN A 7 -9.16 -9.63 -5.58
C GLN A 7 -8.31 -9.28 -6.85
N PRO A 8 -6.96 -9.23 -6.78
CA PRO A 8 -6.01 -8.72 -7.74
C PRO A 8 -5.70 -9.84 -8.74
N VAL A 9 -4.53 -9.81 -9.35
CA VAL A 9 -4.25 -10.70 -10.47
C VAL A 9 -2.92 -11.41 -10.25
N GLU A 10 -2.96 -12.74 -10.06
CA GLU A 10 -1.79 -13.62 -10.22
C GLU A 10 -1.19 -13.49 -11.62
N GLU A 11 0.13 -13.35 -11.77
CA GLU A 11 0.72 -13.13 -13.08
C GLU A 11 1.37 -14.42 -13.72
N TRP A 12 2.25 -15.21 -13.07
CA TRP A 12 2.88 -16.52 -13.54
C TRP A 12 3.90 -17.09 -12.50
N ILE A 13 4.95 -17.86 -12.88
CA ILE A 13 6.10 -18.25 -11.98
C ILE A 13 7.46 -18.33 -12.71
N ARG A 14 8.61 -18.32 -11.99
CA ARG A 14 9.90 -19.04 -12.24
C ARG A 14 11.05 -18.62 -11.27
N THR A 15 11.91 -19.57 -10.88
CA THR A 15 12.75 -19.71 -9.66
C THR A 15 14.23 -19.48 -9.91
N TYR A 16 15.03 -19.00 -8.95
CA TYR A 16 16.48 -18.88 -9.18
C TYR A 16 17.27 -20.04 -8.59
N ASP A 17 17.43 -21.18 -9.25
CA ASP A 17 18.24 -22.26 -8.68
C ASP A 17 19.75 -22.12 -9.01
N SER A 18 20.64 -22.16 -8.01
CA SER A 18 22.09 -22.12 -8.26
C SER A 18 22.79 -23.44 -8.53
N SER A 19 22.08 -24.57 -8.46
CA SER A 19 22.65 -25.92 -8.43
C SER A 19 23.39 -26.35 -9.73
N GLY A 20 24.54 -25.72 -9.96
CA GLY A 20 25.49 -26.03 -11.01
C GLY A 20 26.26 -27.34 -10.76
N PRO A 21 27.33 -27.60 -11.54
CA PRO A 21 28.06 -28.87 -11.46
C PRO A 21 29.05 -29.01 -10.29
N THR A 22 29.14 -28.03 -9.38
CA THR A 22 30.36 -27.71 -8.62
C THR A 22 30.28 -27.88 -7.09
N GLY A 23 29.16 -27.56 -6.42
CA GLY A 23 28.93 -27.89 -5.00
C GLY A 23 28.93 -26.71 -4.02
N ASP A 24 28.56 -25.51 -4.47
CA ASP A 24 28.86 -24.23 -3.82
C ASP A 24 27.54 -23.53 -3.38
N LYS A 25 27.12 -23.67 -2.11
CA LYS A 25 25.73 -23.57 -1.64
C LYS A 25 25.09 -22.18 -1.27
N PRO A 26 23.88 -21.88 -1.78
CA PRO A 26 22.91 -20.89 -1.29
C PRO A 26 22.46 -20.91 0.18
N GLY A 27 21.90 -19.77 0.63
CA GLY A 27 21.43 -19.50 1.99
C GLY A 27 20.84 -18.07 2.23
N TYR A 28 19.87 -17.91 3.18
CA TYR A 28 19.21 -16.69 3.74
C TYR A 28 18.83 -15.48 2.80
N THR A 29 18.34 -14.33 3.37
CA THR A 29 17.77 -13.11 2.71
C THR A 29 17.65 -11.88 3.64
N GLN A 30 17.75 -10.59 3.21
CA GLN A 30 17.61 -9.38 4.10
C GLN A 30 17.49 -7.91 3.52
N THR A 31 16.37 -7.13 3.49
CA THR A 31 16.24 -5.64 3.21
C THR A 31 16.42 -5.28 1.70
N ILE A 32 15.54 -4.61 0.91
CA ILE A 32 15.60 -4.54 -0.59
C ILE A 32 15.90 -3.09 -1.20
N VAL A 33 15.02 -2.38 -1.96
CA VAL A 33 14.84 -0.87 -2.09
C VAL A 33 15.68 0.12 -2.99
N THR A 34 15.10 1.36 -3.07
CA THR A 34 15.05 2.70 -3.79
C THR A 34 15.82 3.10 -5.10
N ASP A 35 15.25 4.06 -5.91
CA ASP A 35 15.56 4.64 -7.28
C ASP A 35 14.58 4.25 -8.44
N ASN A 36 14.42 5.05 -9.50
CA ASN A 36 13.20 5.76 -9.93
C ASN A 36 12.39 5.24 -11.18
N GLU A 37 12.36 3.94 -11.51
CA GLU A 37 11.69 3.40 -12.74
C GLU A 37 11.11 1.94 -12.71
N GLY A 38 12.02 0.94 -12.77
CA GLY A 38 11.80 -0.48 -13.08
C GLY A 38 13.11 -1.30 -13.21
N ASN A 39 13.94 -1.35 -12.16
CA ASN A 39 15.40 -1.47 -12.28
C ASN A 39 16.12 -2.45 -11.32
N SER A 40 15.51 -3.56 -10.91
CA SER A 40 15.74 -4.44 -9.73
C SER A 40 17.14 -4.93 -9.22
N TYR A 41 17.31 -5.07 -7.87
CA TYR A 41 18.53 -4.57 -7.01
C TYR A 41 18.80 -5.85 -6.00
N VAL A 42 20.00 -6.28 -5.40
CA VAL A 42 20.26 -7.21 -4.18
C VAL A 42 21.72 -7.58 -3.85
N SER A 43 22.12 -7.62 -2.55
CA SER A 43 23.04 -8.61 -1.87
C SER A 43 23.35 -8.32 -0.42
N GLY A 44 23.64 -9.37 0.38
CA GLY A 44 23.45 -10.83 0.14
C GLY A 44 24.43 -11.66 0.93
N THR A 45 24.04 -12.83 1.47
CA THR A 45 24.93 -13.69 2.27
C THR A 45 24.71 -15.27 1.95
N ALA A 46 25.38 -16.29 2.57
CA ALA A 46 25.56 -17.78 2.26
C ALA A 46 26.90 -18.38 1.66
N THR A 47 26.99 -19.66 1.23
CA THR A 47 28.19 -20.52 1.54
C THR A 47 28.66 -21.62 0.57
N ASN A 48 29.96 -21.68 0.22
CA ASN A 48 30.50 -22.89 -0.43
C ASN A 48 30.72 -24.03 0.59
N ASN A 49 29.76 -24.93 0.71
CA ASN A 49 29.78 -26.00 1.72
C ASN A 49 30.85 -27.09 1.60
N ASN A 50 31.76 -26.98 0.62
CA ASN A 50 32.97 -27.79 0.52
C ASN A 50 34.27 -27.02 0.84
N THR A 51 34.25 -25.69 0.80
CA THR A 51 35.48 -24.88 0.81
C THR A 51 35.40 -23.68 1.72
N TYR A 52 34.27 -22.97 1.76
CA TYR A 52 34.16 -21.64 2.36
C TYR A 52 35.20 -20.67 1.73
N GLU A 53 35.75 -21.03 0.56
CA GLU A 53 37.03 -20.59 -0.01
C GLU A 53 36.87 -20.47 -1.57
N SER A 54 35.95 -19.58 -2.04
CA SER A 54 35.47 -19.35 -3.44
C SER A 54 35.04 -17.87 -3.79
N LYS A 55 33.77 -17.52 -4.18
CA LYS A 55 33.26 -16.11 -4.46
C LYS A 55 31.71 -15.91 -4.22
N VAL A 56 31.18 -14.97 -3.39
CA VAL A 56 29.77 -14.44 -3.22
C VAL A 56 29.12 -14.21 -4.60
N VAL A 57 28.03 -13.45 -4.74
CA VAL A 57 27.10 -13.58 -5.86
C VAL A 57 26.47 -12.22 -6.22
N THR A 58 25.69 -12.10 -7.30
CA THR A 58 24.64 -11.07 -7.48
C THR A 58 23.60 -11.44 -8.69
N PHE A 59 21.26 -11.73 -8.84
CA PHE A 59 20.01 -11.64 -9.79
C PHE A 59 19.55 -10.23 -10.51
N LYS A 60 18.29 -9.83 -10.79
CA LYS A 60 17.75 -8.43 -11.12
C LYS A 60 16.26 -8.51 -11.21
N LEU A 61 15.75 -8.78 -12.40
CA LEU A 61 14.39 -8.71 -12.90
C LEU A 61 14.05 -7.37 -13.63
N SER A 62 13.46 -7.42 -14.83
CA SER A 62 13.13 -6.24 -15.67
C SER A 62 11.87 -5.48 -15.23
N PRO A 63 11.46 -4.36 -15.86
CA PRO A 63 10.18 -3.67 -15.57
C PRO A 63 8.93 -4.57 -15.66
N THR A 64 9.04 -5.72 -16.34
CA THR A 64 8.12 -6.86 -16.22
C THR A 64 8.95 -8.15 -16.10
N GLY A 65 9.85 -8.17 -15.12
CA GLY A 65 10.54 -9.32 -14.53
C GLY A 65 11.64 -10.05 -15.26
N GLU A 66 11.92 -9.84 -16.53
CA GLU A 66 12.87 -10.71 -17.26
C GLU A 66 14.34 -10.59 -16.80
N GLU A 67 15.21 -11.50 -17.25
CA GLU A 67 16.65 -11.50 -17.00
C GLU A 67 17.49 -10.37 -17.64
N LEU A 68 18.13 -9.56 -16.78
CA LEU A 68 18.97 -8.38 -16.97
C LEU A 68 20.38 -8.36 -16.30
N TRP A 69 20.83 -9.27 -15.37
CA TRP A 69 22.26 -9.29 -14.90
C TRP A 69 23.00 -10.65 -14.63
N VAL A 70 24.22 -10.70 -14.00
CA VAL A 70 24.85 -11.75 -13.09
C VAL A 70 26.30 -11.52 -12.65
N GLN A 71 26.66 -11.43 -11.36
CA GLN A 71 28.00 -11.89 -10.89
C GLN A 71 28.12 -12.34 -9.41
N GLU A 72 29.12 -11.82 -8.67
CA GLU A 72 29.88 -12.46 -7.57
C GLU A 72 30.84 -11.54 -6.80
N TYR A 73 31.14 -11.84 -5.53
CA TYR A 73 32.25 -11.21 -4.78
C TYR A 73 33.19 -12.16 -4.04
N ALA A 74 34.52 -12.04 -4.15
CA ALA A 74 35.46 -12.87 -3.36
C ALA A 74 36.36 -12.09 -2.38
N LYS A 75 36.33 -10.75 -2.39
CA LYS A 75 37.10 -9.98 -1.39
C LYS A 75 36.31 -10.03 -0.05
N GLY A 76 36.90 -9.55 1.04
CA GLY A 76 36.47 -9.84 2.41
C GLY A 76 36.89 -11.23 2.91
N SER A 77 37.41 -11.31 4.15
CA SER A 77 37.80 -12.49 4.94
C SER A 77 36.74 -12.98 5.91
N PHE A 78 36.01 -12.05 6.48
CA PHE A 78 35.13 -12.23 7.61
C PHE A 78 33.73 -12.16 7.00
N SER A 79 33.38 -13.29 6.40
CA SER A 79 32.81 -13.40 5.06
C SER A 79 31.33 -13.74 5.10
N GLU A 80 30.65 -12.86 5.83
CA GLU A 80 28.08 -11.68 6.49
C GLU A 80 27.19 -10.53 5.76
N THR A 81 25.88 -10.30 5.95
CA THR A 81 25.25 -8.97 5.75
C THR A 81 24.08 -8.63 6.67
N ARG A 82 24.00 -7.42 7.23
CA ARG A 82 22.79 -6.82 7.85
C ARG A 82 22.80 -5.27 7.97
N GLY A 83 22.12 -4.50 7.07
CA GLY A 83 21.90 -3.02 7.20
C GLY A 83 22.04 -1.97 6.04
N ILE A 84 21.27 -2.11 4.96
CA ILE A 84 21.36 -1.50 3.59
C ILE A 84 20.99 0.02 3.44
N VAL A 85 21.70 0.85 2.61
CA VAL A 85 21.35 2.24 2.14
C VAL A 85 22.04 2.82 0.85
N VAL A 86 21.81 4.09 0.38
CA VAL A 86 21.98 4.49 -1.05
C VAL A 86 22.45 5.95 -1.39
N ASP A 87 21.96 6.61 -2.48
CA ASP A 87 22.19 8.04 -2.82
C ASP A 87 21.09 8.84 -3.66
N ASN A 88 21.26 9.33 -4.92
CA ASN A 88 20.22 10.07 -5.68
C ASN A 88 20.22 10.04 -7.27
N LYS A 89 20.87 9.06 -7.96
CA LYS A 89 21.44 9.23 -9.33
C LYS A 89 21.76 7.96 -10.19
N GLY A 90 21.26 6.75 -9.90
CA GLY A 90 21.68 5.47 -10.52
C GLY A 90 23.09 4.97 -10.12
N GLY A 91 23.19 3.97 -9.23
CA GLY A 91 24.51 3.61 -8.69
C GLY A 91 24.56 2.71 -7.45
N VAL A 92 24.04 1.49 -7.49
CA VAL A 92 23.73 0.60 -6.33
C VAL A 92 24.77 0.38 -5.29
N TYR A 93 24.33 0.17 -4.05
CA TYR A 93 25.21 -0.11 -2.93
C TYR A 93 25.13 -1.46 -2.17
N VAL A 94 24.85 -2.56 -2.85
CA VAL A 94 24.69 -4.01 -2.51
C VAL A 94 25.35 -4.78 -1.29
N ALA A 95 25.08 -4.62 0.00
CA ALA A 95 26.16 -4.88 1.00
C ALA A 95 26.34 -6.17 1.87
N THR A 96 27.21 -6.15 2.93
CA THR A 96 27.79 -7.33 3.70
C THR A 96 28.72 -6.96 4.97
N GLY A 97 29.61 -7.83 5.59
CA GLY A 97 30.63 -7.68 6.75
C GLY A 97 32.25 -7.93 6.79
N ASP A 98 33.18 -7.67 5.80
CA ASP A 98 34.59 -7.08 5.69
C ASP A 98 35.23 -6.57 4.25
N ALA A 99 34.68 -5.67 3.33
CA ALA A 99 34.80 -5.57 1.81
C ALA A 99 33.67 -4.80 0.81
N ILE A 100 33.49 -3.46 0.56
CA ILE A 100 32.33 -2.78 -0.22
C ILE A 100 32.38 -2.40 -1.74
N VAL A 101 31.43 -2.70 -2.63
CA VAL A 101 31.58 -2.95 -4.11
C VAL A 101 30.98 -2.08 -5.35
N ARG A 102 30.94 -0.71 -5.55
CA ARG A 102 30.35 0.21 -6.69
C ARG A 102 29.96 -0.35 -8.14
N TYR A 103 29.57 0.45 -9.17
CA TYR A 103 30.32 0.72 -10.43
C TYR A 103 29.82 1.89 -11.33
N ASP A 104 28.64 1.81 -11.96
CA ASP A 104 28.26 2.55 -13.19
C ASP A 104 26.94 3.34 -12.99
N THR A 105 25.83 2.89 -13.60
CA THR A 105 24.46 3.41 -13.52
C THR A 105 23.41 2.38 -14.01
N GLN A 106 23.68 1.63 -15.10
CA GLN A 106 22.69 0.81 -15.86
C GLN A 106 23.30 -0.38 -16.62
N THR A 107 24.62 -0.53 -16.64
CA THR A 107 25.33 -1.60 -17.41
C THR A 107 26.05 -2.67 -16.60
N GLY A 108 26.55 -2.37 -15.40
CA GLY A 108 26.78 -3.41 -14.43
C GLY A 108 28.20 -3.76 -13.95
N ALA A 109 29.29 -3.09 -14.33
CA ALA A 109 30.62 -3.69 -14.22
C ALA A 109 31.67 -2.94 -13.36
N GLU A 110 32.46 -3.70 -12.58
CA GLU A 110 33.40 -3.32 -11.48
C GLU A 110 34.30 -2.09 -11.72
N SER A 111 34.73 -1.42 -10.64
CA SER A 111 35.80 -0.39 -10.65
C SER A 111 37.03 -0.64 -9.73
N TRP A 112 36.97 -0.43 -8.40
CA TRP A 112 38.15 -0.47 -7.50
C TRP A 112 37.87 -0.44 -5.97
N ASP A 113 38.74 -1.10 -5.18
CA ASP A 113 38.75 -1.18 -3.70
C ASP A 113 39.84 -0.44 -2.91
N ASN A 114 40.31 -0.91 -1.74
CA ASN A 114 40.77 0.00 -0.66
C ASN A 114 41.71 -0.57 0.46
N ALA A 115 41.62 -0.05 1.70
CA ALA A 115 42.49 -0.35 2.86
C ALA A 115 41.79 -0.15 4.25
N THR A 116 42.48 -0.55 5.35
CA THR A 116 41.93 -1.09 6.63
C THR A 116 42.56 -0.52 7.96
N GLY A 117 42.14 -0.99 9.17
CA GLY A 117 42.75 -0.70 10.50
C GLY A 117 41.92 -0.17 11.72
N ILE A 118 40.58 -0.31 11.76
CA ILE A 118 39.50 0.22 12.69
C ILE A 118 38.04 -0.25 12.28
N ARG A 119 37.39 -1.28 12.89
CA ARG A 119 36.16 -2.11 12.53
C ARG A 119 34.75 -1.47 12.26
N ALA A 120 33.65 -2.09 12.74
CA ALA A 120 32.31 -2.10 12.11
C ALA A 120 31.14 -2.75 12.92
N THR A 121 29.90 -2.34 12.58
CA THR A 121 28.55 -2.84 12.90
C THR A 121 27.56 -2.55 11.75
N ASP A 122 27.12 -1.28 11.50
CA ASP A 122 26.32 -0.82 10.31
C ASP A 122 26.03 0.75 10.20
N ILE A 123 25.04 1.25 9.44
CA ILE A 123 25.22 2.22 8.32
C ILE A 123 24.01 3.16 8.01
N ALA A 124 24.01 4.06 6.97
CA ALA A 124 23.21 5.30 6.94
C ALA A 124 22.78 6.09 5.64
N VAL A 125 21.88 7.11 5.63
CA VAL A 125 21.66 8.11 4.50
C VAL A 125 20.94 9.45 4.84
N ASP A 126 21.20 10.60 4.17
CA ASP A 126 20.47 11.92 4.26
C ASP A 126 19.54 12.31 3.06
N ASN A 127 19.11 13.60 2.80
CA ASN A 127 18.47 14.15 1.54
C ASN A 127 19.32 15.03 0.52
N GLN A 128 19.45 14.68 -0.79
CA GLN A 128 20.25 15.30 -1.94
C GLN A 128 21.75 14.94 -2.34
N GLY A 129 22.35 13.76 -2.02
CA GLY A 129 23.51 13.06 -2.64
C GLY A 129 24.76 12.64 -1.78
N SER A 130 25.01 11.36 -1.35
CA SER A 130 26.26 10.83 -0.66
C SER A 130 26.46 9.31 -0.27
N VAL A 131 27.65 8.88 0.23
CA VAL A 131 27.90 7.55 0.84
C VAL A 131 29.01 7.61 1.89
N TYR A 132 28.69 7.67 3.16
CA TYR A 132 29.68 8.05 4.16
C TYR A 132 30.67 6.88 4.45
N ILE A 133 31.29 6.81 5.63
CA ILE A 133 31.81 5.55 6.19
C ILE A 133 31.97 5.61 7.73
N THR A 134 32.68 4.71 8.45
CA THR A 134 33.20 4.96 9.83
C THR A 134 34.56 4.38 10.17
N GLY A 135 34.63 3.07 10.33
CA GLY A 135 35.57 2.39 11.22
C GLY A 135 35.03 2.15 12.65
N ASN A 136 35.79 1.52 13.56
CA ASN A 136 35.55 1.23 15.00
C ASN A 136 36.91 1.00 15.69
N THR A 137 37.10 1.26 16.98
CA THR A 137 38.34 0.86 17.67
C THR A 137 38.42 -0.60 18.16
N SER A 138 37.57 -1.54 17.69
CA SER A 138 37.50 -3.02 17.97
C SER A 138 38.80 -3.84 18.19
N ILE A 139 38.78 -5.02 18.87
CA ILE A 139 39.75 -5.20 19.99
C ILE A 139 40.22 -6.58 20.57
N SER A 140 41.54 -6.81 20.66
CA SER A 140 42.16 -7.97 21.35
C SER A 140 42.66 -7.67 22.76
N THR A 141 42.63 -6.40 23.21
CA THR A 141 43.34 -5.95 24.42
C THR A 141 42.91 -4.58 24.98
N GLU A 142 42.19 -3.79 24.20
CA GLU A 142 42.14 -2.25 24.19
C GLU A 142 40.51 -2.17 24.35
N SER A 143 39.80 -1.19 24.95
CA SER A 143 38.29 -1.09 24.88
C SER A 143 37.81 -0.67 23.47
N PRO A 144 36.56 -0.97 23.01
CA PRO A 144 36.14 -0.68 21.65
C PRO A 144 35.25 0.55 21.63
N ASN A 145 35.38 1.42 20.64
CA ASN A 145 35.13 2.84 20.84
C ASN A 145 34.69 3.51 19.56
N TYR A 146 34.06 4.69 19.68
CA TYR A 146 33.53 5.35 18.51
C TYR A 146 34.61 5.84 17.55
N ALA A 147 34.51 5.31 16.34
CA ALA A 147 34.90 6.06 15.18
C ALA A 147 33.93 7.26 15.03
N THR A 148 34.45 8.50 14.73
CA THR A 148 33.88 9.87 14.35
C THR A 148 34.79 10.62 13.32
N ILE A 149 34.32 11.20 12.18
CA ILE A 149 35.13 11.70 10.99
C ILE A 149 34.40 12.75 10.01
N ARG A 150 34.93 13.19 8.80
CA ARG A 150 34.27 13.70 7.51
C ARG A 150 35.08 13.49 6.13
N TYR A 151 34.55 13.77 4.89
CA TYR A 151 34.81 13.07 3.55
C TYR A 151 35.38 13.86 2.28
N ASP A 152 34.67 13.96 1.10
CA ASP A 152 35.09 13.71 -0.34
C ASP A 152 33.87 13.61 -1.37
N ALA A 153 33.97 13.12 -2.65
CA ALA A 153 32.79 12.92 -3.57
C ALA A 153 32.94 12.08 -4.91
N THR A 154 32.01 11.13 -5.25
CA THR A 154 31.88 10.14 -6.41
C THR A 154 33.18 9.48 -6.98
N THR A 155 34.37 9.93 -6.49
CA THR A 155 35.77 9.67 -6.90
C THR A 155 36.80 9.50 -5.71
N GLY A 156 37.68 10.47 -5.35
CA GLY A 156 38.71 10.25 -4.29
C GLY A 156 39.75 11.39 -3.97
N ASN A 157 40.25 11.48 -2.70
CA ASN A 157 41.14 12.57 -2.20
C ASN A 157 42.18 12.17 -1.08
N GLU A 158 42.84 13.13 -0.39
CA GLU A 158 44.00 12.96 0.56
C GLU A 158 43.83 13.75 1.90
N ILE A 159 43.79 13.08 3.08
CA ILE A 159 43.38 13.71 4.38
C ILE A 159 44.03 13.13 5.69
N TRP A 160 43.45 13.29 6.91
CA TRP A 160 44.13 13.32 8.26
C TRP A 160 43.54 12.43 9.42
N SER A 161 43.81 12.70 10.73
CA SER A 161 43.58 11.79 11.91
C SER A 161 43.44 12.50 13.31
N SER A 162 42.75 11.87 14.31
CA SER A 162 42.32 12.39 15.65
C SER A 162 42.17 11.29 16.76
N THR A 163 41.58 11.59 17.95
CA THR A 163 41.12 10.62 19.03
C THR A 163 40.36 11.29 20.21
N TYR A 164 39.45 10.60 20.94
CA TYR A 164 38.69 11.04 22.16
C TYR A 164 37.88 9.88 22.85
N ASN A 165 37.35 9.99 24.10
CA ASN A 165 36.72 8.88 24.91
C ASN A 165 35.47 9.22 25.82
N GLY A 166 34.74 8.19 26.32
CA GLY A 166 33.45 8.26 27.07
C GLY A 166 33.48 8.03 28.58
N GLU A 167 32.32 7.78 29.22
CA GLU A 167 32.33 7.53 30.66
C GLU A 167 32.87 6.12 30.97
N ASN A 168 33.73 6.06 31.99
CA ASN A 168 34.41 4.86 32.52
C ASN A 168 35.13 3.88 31.56
N ASP A 169 35.21 4.19 30.26
CA ASP A 169 35.94 3.45 29.22
C ASP A 169 35.49 1.99 29.04
N ASP A 170 34.24 1.67 29.40
CA ASP A 170 33.67 0.34 29.24
C ASP A 170 32.81 0.27 27.97
N THR A 171 31.52 0.60 28.04
CA THR A 171 30.59 0.01 27.07
C THR A 171 29.36 0.82 26.65
N ASP A 172 29.13 0.77 25.35
CA ASP A 172 28.02 1.33 24.61
C ASP A 172 27.69 0.36 23.44
N PHE A 173 27.78 -0.98 23.58
CA PHE A 173 27.71 -2.00 22.49
C PHE A 173 26.77 -1.62 21.32
N ALA A 174 27.38 -1.24 20.19
CA ALA A 174 26.73 -0.50 19.13
C ALA A 174 25.58 -1.19 18.41
N THR A 175 24.51 -0.45 18.09
CA THR A 175 23.40 -0.92 17.27
C THR A 175 23.41 -0.49 15.78
N ALA A 176 23.80 0.74 15.27
CA ALA A 176 24.29 1.10 13.87
C ALA A 176 24.43 2.65 13.45
N ILE A 177 24.12 3.15 12.20
CA ILE A 177 23.93 4.53 11.54
C ILE A 177 22.58 5.31 11.24
N ALA A 178 22.24 5.55 9.95
CA ALA A 178 21.13 6.26 9.19
C ALA A 178 20.68 7.74 9.41
N VAL A 179 20.01 8.44 8.45
CA VAL A 179 19.86 9.95 8.42
C VAL A 179 18.54 10.46 7.68
N ASP A 180 18.19 11.75 7.35
CA ASP A 180 18.88 13.07 7.21
C ASP A 180 18.29 14.15 6.25
N ASN A 181 17.05 14.64 6.43
CA ASN A 181 16.40 15.55 5.47
C ASN A 181 17.13 16.86 5.04
N GLN A 182 18.10 17.34 5.81
CA GLN A 182 18.99 18.45 5.41
C GLN A 182 20.46 17.99 5.47
N GLY A 183 20.78 17.27 6.54
CA GLY A 183 21.87 16.31 6.63
C GLY A 183 22.46 16.24 8.03
N GLY A 184 22.30 15.11 8.74
CA GLY A 184 22.42 15.02 10.20
C GLY A 184 23.33 14.03 10.92
N VAL A 185 23.41 14.21 12.25
CA VAL A 185 24.29 13.65 13.31
C VAL A 185 24.48 12.15 13.56
N TYR A 186 24.50 11.84 14.87
CA TYR A 186 24.92 10.58 15.50
C TYR A 186 25.15 10.65 17.03
N VAL A 187 25.93 9.69 17.52
CA VAL A 187 25.59 8.85 18.67
C VAL A 187 25.83 9.40 20.04
N THR A 188 24.85 9.15 20.90
CA THR A 188 25.02 8.47 22.20
C THR A 188 24.93 6.98 21.96
N GLY A 189 25.43 6.13 22.85
CA GLY A 189 25.00 4.74 22.78
C GLY A 189 23.54 4.59 23.27
N VAL A 190 23.17 3.52 23.96
CA VAL A 190 23.95 2.63 24.84
C VAL A 190 24.81 3.39 25.87
N SER A 191 24.96 2.90 27.10
CA SER A 191 25.67 3.62 28.18
C SER A 191 26.02 2.79 29.42
N TYR A 192 26.63 1.62 29.31
CA TYR A 192 26.94 0.67 30.39
C TYR A 192 27.39 1.25 31.72
N THR A 193 26.71 0.88 32.82
CA THR A 193 26.85 1.49 34.17
C THR A 193 26.85 0.53 35.38
N GLY A 194 27.39 -0.68 35.25
CA GLY A 194 28.45 -1.29 36.09
C GLY A 194 28.24 -1.58 37.58
N ASP A 195 27.33 -0.88 38.23
CA ASP A 195 26.53 -1.36 39.36
C ASP A 195 25.28 -2.11 38.83
N PHE A 196 25.43 -2.78 37.68
CA PHE A 196 24.38 -3.41 36.87
C PHE A 196 23.33 -2.43 36.30
N GLY A 197 23.66 -1.13 36.22
CA GLY A 197 23.03 -0.05 35.44
C GLY A 197 23.68 0.14 34.05
N ALA A 198 23.18 1.06 33.19
CA ALA A 198 23.65 1.50 31.84
C ALA A 198 22.87 2.65 31.03
N ASP A 199 23.21 3.96 31.08
CA ASP A 199 22.19 5.05 31.12
C ASP A 199 22.41 6.54 30.60
N TYR A 200 22.74 6.96 29.33
CA TYR A 200 23.24 8.36 29.00
C TYR A 200 23.72 8.84 27.58
N VAL A 201 25.00 8.62 27.24
CA VAL A 201 25.97 9.73 27.07
C VAL A 201 26.50 10.05 25.65
N THR A 202 26.73 11.35 25.33
CA THR A 202 27.58 11.82 24.21
C THR A 202 27.99 13.31 24.28
N VAL A 203 28.33 13.96 23.14
CA VAL A 203 29.07 15.23 23.02
C VAL A 203 28.60 16.28 21.96
N ARG A 204 27.32 16.49 21.60
CA ARG A 204 26.83 17.84 21.13
C ARG A 204 27.04 18.38 19.70
N TYR A 205 27.50 17.60 18.72
CA TYR A 205 28.27 17.93 17.49
C TYR A 205 28.20 19.27 16.65
N ASP A 206 27.78 20.42 17.18
CA ASP A 206 28.18 21.81 16.79
C ASP A 206 28.00 22.28 15.32
N ALA A 207 28.49 23.48 15.03
CA ALA A 207 29.00 23.91 13.73
C ALA A 207 30.22 24.87 13.83
N ALA A 208 30.75 25.17 15.03
CA ALA A 208 31.65 26.32 15.23
C ALA A 208 32.76 26.24 16.32
N THR A 209 32.75 25.32 17.30
CA THR A 209 33.64 25.40 18.49
C THR A 209 34.40 24.12 18.89
N GLY A 210 33.82 22.93 18.85
CA GLY A 210 34.53 21.64 19.02
C GLY A 210 35.01 21.33 20.46
N LYS A 211 34.11 21.18 21.46
CA LYS A 211 34.54 20.94 22.87
C LYS A 211 33.51 20.28 23.83
N GLN A 212 34.01 19.59 24.86
CA GLN A 212 33.27 19.03 26.03
C GLN A 212 32.70 20.12 26.99
N ASP A 213 31.84 19.77 27.96
CA ASP A 213 31.34 20.72 29.01
C ASP A 213 30.61 20.09 30.24
N TRP A 214 29.58 19.25 30.04
CA TRP A 214 28.58 18.75 31.02
C TRP A 214 28.23 17.24 30.83
N VAL A 215 27.18 16.72 31.49
CA VAL A 215 26.64 15.34 31.39
C VAL A 215 25.10 15.28 31.54
N SER A 216 24.45 14.13 31.29
CA SER A 216 22.98 13.96 31.13
C SER A 216 22.48 12.57 31.60
N ARG A 217 21.19 12.34 31.91
CA ARG A 217 20.57 11.04 32.36
C ARG A 217 19.08 10.92 31.99
N TYR A 218 18.54 9.69 31.88
CA TYR A 218 17.24 9.15 32.36
C TYR A 218 17.59 7.70 32.72
N SER A 219 17.83 7.39 34.01
CA SER A 219 17.93 6.02 34.57
C SER A 219 16.87 5.67 35.63
N MET A 220 16.34 4.45 35.66
CA MET A 220 15.64 3.81 36.78
C MET A 220 16.07 2.33 37.12
N GLY A 221 17.17 1.78 36.54
CA GLY A 221 18.00 0.60 36.95
C GLY A 221 17.58 -0.87 36.60
N GLY A 222 18.27 -1.57 35.68
CA GLY A 222 17.98 -2.97 35.26
C GLY A 222 19.09 -3.91 34.67
N PHE A 223 19.04 -4.23 33.35
CA PHE A 223 20.04 -4.92 32.48
C PHE A 223 19.60 -4.88 30.99
N PHE A 224 19.61 -3.71 30.36
CA PHE A 224 19.00 -3.41 29.05
C PHE A 224 19.49 -4.40 27.91
N GLY A 225 18.76 -4.69 26.84
CA GLY A 225 19.37 -5.30 25.62
C GLY A 225 18.77 -4.66 24.37
N GLU A 226 18.80 -5.23 23.18
CA GLU A 226 19.17 -4.55 21.91
C GLU A 226 18.24 -3.46 21.21
N PRO A 227 18.14 -2.12 21.43
CA PRO A 227 17.25 -1.21 20.63
C PRO A 227 17.92 -0.37 19.55
N PHE A 228 17.16 0.07 18.55
CA PHE A 228 17.71 0.57 17.30
C PHE A 228 17.14 1.98 16.93
N ILE A 229 17.26 2.57 15.71
CA ILE A 229 16.91 3.99 15.37
C ILE A 229 16.45 4.33 13.88
N ASP A 230 15.92 5.52 13.50
CA ASP A 230 15.29 5.89 12.18
C ASP A 230 15.20 7.46 11.98
N ALA A 231 14.70 8.00 10.83
CA ALA A 231 14.76 9.36 10.21
C ALA A 231 13.50 10.21 9.80
N ASP A 232 13.19 11.30 10.51
CA ASP A 232 12.06 12.25 10.28
C ASP A 232 12.35 13.42 9.33
N ASN A 233 11.35 13.96 8.60
CA ASN A 233 11.52 15.10 7.67
C ASN A 233 10.78 16.42 8.03
N GLN A 234 10.46 16.66 9.30
CA GLN A 234 10.10 18.00 9.85
C GLN A 234 10.87 18.40 11.15
N GLY A 235 11.63 17.51 11.80
CA GLY A 235 12.79 17.83 12.68
C GLY A 235 12.72 17.36 14.14
N SER A 236 13.71 16.60 14.64
CA SER A 236 13.56 15.36 15.44
C SER A 236 14.76 14.92 16.32
N VAL A 237 14.71 13.63 16.69
CA VAL A 237 15.48 12.81 17.66
C VAL A 237 14.65 11.55 17.96
N PHE A 238 15.18 10.37 18.35
CA PHE A 238 14.31 9.16 18.52
C PHE A 238 14.78 8.24 19.69
N ILE A 239 14.13 8.28 20.88
CA ILE A 239 14.64 7.88 22.25
C ILE A 239 14.09 6.65 23.02
N THR A 240 14.84 5.76 23.72
CA THR A 240 14.29 4.72 24.67
C THR A 240 15.29 4.13 25.70
N GLY A 241 14.87 3.05 26.40
CA GLY A 241 15.63 2.06 27.17
C GLY A 241 14.84 0.77 27.50
N THR A 242 15.06 0.15 28.67
CA THR A 242 14.51 -1.17 29.08
C THR A 242 14.42 -1.30 30.63
N THR A 243 13.78 -2.32 31.22
CA THR A 243 13.88 -2.81 32.64
C THR A 243 13.06 -4.04 33.07
N TYR A 244 13.68 -4.99 33.79
CA TYR A 244 13.12 -6.02 34.70
C TYR A 244 13.01 -5.42 36.10
N ASN A 245 12.59 -4.15 36.20
CA ASN A 245 12.32 -3.42 37.42
C ASN A 245 11.37 -4.13 38.43
N GLY A 246 11.89 -5.07 39.23
CA GLY A 246 11.39 -6.41 39.54
C GLY A 246 10.10 -6.65 40.31
N THR A 247 9.26 -5.64 40.57
CA THR A 247 8.22 -5.72 41.62
C THR A 247 6.86 -6.34 41.27
N THR A 248 5.92 -5.70 40.56
CA THR A 248 6.08 -5.17 39.21
C THR A 248 6.85 -6.08 38.24
N GLY A 249 6.56 -5.90 36.97
CA GLY A 249 6.96 -6.67 35.81
C GLY A 249 6.72 -5.84 34.56
N TYR A 250 7.37 -6.18 33.45
CA TYR A 250 7.93 -5.23 32.46
C TYR A 250 6.82 -4.35 31.86
N ASP A 251 7.13 -3.24 31.23
CA ASP A 251 6.11 -2.26 30.85
C ASP A 251 6.61 -1.28 29.77
N ILE A 252 7.43 -1.77 28.81
CA ILE A 252 8.27 -1.11 27.75
C ILE A 252 8.61 0.40 27.96
N ALA A 253 9.05 1.11 26.93
CA ALA A 253 9.84 2.30 27.07
C ALA A 253 9.87 3.15 25.83
N THR A 254 10.14 4.45 26.11
CA THR A 254 10.59 5.50 25.18
C THR A 254 11.00 6.83 25.87
N VAL A 255 11.60 7.82 25.17
CA VAL A 255 11.80 9.23 25.63
C VAL A 255 11.75 10.27 24.48
N ARG A 256 10.79 11.22 24.49
CA ARG A 256 10.61 12.22 23.40
C ARG A 256 11.33 13.57 23.59
N TYR A 257 12.61 13.64 23.26
CA TYR A 257 13.33 14.92 23.22
C TYR A 257 12.85 15.86 22.07
N SER A 258 13.66 16.84 21.67
CA SER A 258 13.13 18.19 21.39
C SER A 258 13.63 18.86 20.11
N ALA A 259 13.58 18.15 18.98
CA ALA A 259 14.32 18.56 17.78
C ALA A 259 15.76 18.94 18.16
N THR A 260 16.24 20.07 17.67
CA THR A 260 17.50 20.74 18.01
C THR A 260 17.76 21.01 19.54
N THR A 261 16.82 20.84 20.53
CA THR A 261 16.70 21.62 21.85
C THR A 261 16.49 21.03 23.33
N GLY A 262 15.29 21.05 23.99
CA GLY A 262 14.98 21.43 25.45
C GLY A 262 14.67 20.48 26.67
N GLU A 263 13.51 20.65 27.41
CA GLU A 263 13.29 20.60 28.92
C GLU A 263 12.32 19.54 29.62
N GLN A 264 11.22 19.83 30.38
CA GLN A 264 10.51 18.84 31.29
C GLN A 264 8.97 18.94 31.57
N LEU A 265 8.15 17.89 31.28
CA LEU A 265 6.78 17.56 31.83
C LEU A 265 6.00 16.27 31.36
N TRP A 266 6.20 15.69 30.16
CA TRP A 266 5.51 14.56 29.43
C TRP A 266 6.21 13.17 29.11
N ALA A 267 5.72 11.90 29.30
CA ALA A 267 6.43 10.59 28.92
C ALA A 267 5.62 9.24 29.17
N SER A 268 6.01 7.98 28.78
CA SER A 268 5.13 6.74 28.82
C SER A 268 5.61 5.24 28.55
N GLN A 269 4.78 4.31 29.02
CA GLN A 269 4.94 2.86 29.23
C GLN A 269 3.63 2.11 28.81
N HIS A 270 3.48 0.80 29.03
CA HIS A 270 2.20 0.05 29.15
C HIS A 270 2.36 -1.09 30.13
N ASN A 271 1.35 -1.32 30.96
CA ASN A 271 1.27 -2.58 31.68
C ASN A 271 0.03 -3.34 31.23
N ASN A 272 0.22 -4.63 31.17
CA ASN A 272 -0.80 -5.61 31.01
C ASN A 272 -1.53 -5.76 32.36
N ALA A 273 -2.77 -6.22 32.35
CA ALA A 273 -3.62 -6.22 33.54
C ALA A 273 -3.23 -7.32 34.55
N ASP A 274 -2.55 -8.36 34.08
CA ASP A 274 -2.57 -9.69 34.67
C ASP A 274 -1.21 -10.42 34.78
N ASN A 275 -0.15 -10.03 34.03
CA ASN A 275 1.27 -9.97 34.44
C ASN A 275 2.33 -11.19 34.22
N GLY A 276 3.49 -11.09 33.46
CA GLY A 276 4.30 -12.27 32.86
C GLY A 276 5.88 -12.42 32.75
N TYR A 277 6.70 -12.44 31.61
CA TYR A 277 8.24 -12.53 31.42
C TYR A 277 8.95 -12.50 29.95
N ASP A 278 9.69 -11.45 29.45
CA ASP A 278 9.99 -11.21 27.99
C ASP A 278 11.45 -10.98 27.42
N TRP A 279 11.64 -10.38 26.20
CA TRP A 279 12.86 -10.32 25.31
C TRP A 279 12.96 -9.53 23.92
N ALA A 280 11.99 -8.86 23.22
CA ALA A 280 12.32 -8.06 21.96
C ALA A 280 11.34 -8.13 20.76
N THR A 281 11.30 -7.23 19.74
CA THR A 281 12.07 -7.42 18.49
C THR A 281 11.94 -6.39 17.30
N ALA A 282 11.18 -5.25 17.33
CA ALA A 282 11.40 -3.98 16.51
C ALA A 282 10.35 -2.83 16.59
N ILE A 283 10.56 -1.75 15.79
CA ILE A 283 9.72 -0.67 15.18
C ILE A 283 10.55 0.24 14.11
N ALA A 284 10.04 0.94 13.04
CA ALA A 284 10.55 2.14 12.25
C ALA A 284 9.46 3.09 11.48
N VAL A 285 9.58 4.32 10.88
CA VAL A 285 8.46 5.37 10.67
C VAL A 285 8.59 6.53 9.58
N ASP A 286 7.44 7.14 9.19
CA ASP A 286 6.93 7.98 8.05
C ASP A 286 7.37 9.41 7.63
N ASN A 287 6.51 9.98 6.74
CA ASN A 287 6.57 11.29 6.09
C ASN A 287 5.44 12.38 6.32
N GLN A 288 4.53 12.34 7.32
CA GLN A 288 3.73 13.55 7.75
C GLN A 288 3.21 13.64 9.21
N GLY A 289 3.78 12.93 10.18
CA GLY A 289 3.92 13.53 11.54
C GLY A 289 3.18 12.86 12.71
N SER A 290 3.82 12.54 13.86
CA SER A 290 3.48 11.27 14.57
C SER A 290 3.89 10.94 16.05
N VAL A 291 3.61 9.68 16.50
CA VAL A 291 4.05 8.98 17.77
C VAL A 291 3.65 7.48 17.94
N TYR A 292 4.46 6.58 18.62
CA TYR A 292 4.33 5.07 18.67
C TYR A 292 5.52 4.16 19.17
N VAL A 293 5.25 2.94 19.73
CA VAL A 293 6.15 1.81 20.18
C VAL A 293 5.33 0.49 20.52
N THR A 294 5.91 -0.76 20.65
CA THR A 294 5.17 -2.06 20.98
C THR A 294 5.87 -3.30 21.60
N GLY A 295 5.10 -4.30 22.14
CA GLY A 295 5.49 -5.71 22.42
C GLY A 295 4.51 -6.94 22.44
N TYR A 296 4.61 -7.88 23.43
CA TYR A 296 3.83 -9.16 23.63
C TYR A 296 2.56 -9.05 24.59
N SER A 297 2.22 -10.09 25.40
CA SER A 297 1.35 -10.22 26.63
C SER A 297 1.04 -11.70 26.95
N GLY A 298 1.99 -12.63 26.81
CA GLY A 298 1.83 -14.08 26.95
C GLY A 298 1.93 -14.74 28.34
N SER A 299 0.86 -15.18 29.04
CA SER A 299 0.82 -16.02 30.28
C SER A 299 2.02 -16.95 30.53
N THR A 300 2.54 -17.59 29.47
CA THR A 300 3.93 -18.09 29.44
C THR A 300 4.61 -17.81 28.09
N TYR A 301 5.94 -18.02 28.03
CA TYR A 301 6.83 -17.86 26.84
C TYR A 301 6.18 -18.38 25.56
N ASN A 302 5.45 -19.45 25.74
CA ASN A 302 4.99 -20.33 24.72
C ASN A 302 3.58 -19.97 24.24
N ASN A 303 3.06 -18.71 24.29
CA ASN A 303 1.71 -18.31 23.77
C ASN A 303 1.46 -16.77 23.55
N SER A 304 0.49 -16.33 22.69
CA SER A 304 -0.01 -14.97 22.36
C SER A 304 -1.32 -14.75 21.56
N ASP A 305 -1.93 -13.56 21.63
CA ASP A 305 -3.20 -13.04 21.03
C ASP A 305 -3.13 -11.49 20.92
N PHE A 306 -2.60 -10.97 19.83
CA PHE A 306 -1.55 -9.95 19.86
C PHE A 306 -1.98 -8.52 20.08
N THR A 307 -1.33 -7.77 20.96
CA THR A 307 -1.66 -6.35 21.17
C THR A 307 -0.76 -5.36 20.53
N THR A 308 -1.19 -4.12 20.64
CA THR A 308 -0.41 -2.92 20.51
C THR A 308 -0.92 -1.92 21.52
N ILE A 309 -0.02 -1.04 21.95
CA ILE A 309 -0.44 0.32 22.21
C ILE A 309 0.05 1.27 21.14
N ARG A 310 -0.83 2.20 20.89
CA ARG A 310 -0.57 3.36 20.06
C ARG A 310 -1.56 4.38 20.77
N TYR A 311 -1.05 5.49 21.26
CA TYR A 311 -1.73 6.56 22.02
C TYR A 311 -1.89 7.82 21.13
N ASP A 312 -1.59 9.08 21.53
CA ASP A 312 -1.60 10.29 20.65
C ASP A 312 -0.92 11.52 21.38
N VAL A 313 -0.16 12.48 20.79
CA VAL A 313 0.83 13.25 21.64
C VAL A 313 0.35 14.23 22.70
N ALA A 314 -0.47 15.24 22.41
CA ALA A 314 -0.55 16.43 23.29
C ALA A 314 -1.26 16.17 24.62
N THR A 315 -1.72 14.93 24.83
CA THR A 315 -1.98 14.36 26.15
C THR A 315 -1.29 12.99 26.36
N GLY A 316 -0.89 12.22 25.32
CA GLY A 316 0.04 11.08 25.40
C GLY A 316 -0.50 9.65 25.39
N GLU A 317 -1.82 9.45 25.50
CA GLU A 317 -2.43 8.28 26.17
C GLU A 317 -3.66 7.61 25.46
N GLN A 318 -3.55 6.33 25.11
CA GLN A 318 -4.61 5.32 24.88
C GLN A 318 -5.56 5.29 23.64
N LYS A 319 -5.35 6.05 22.54
CA LYS A 319 -6.14 6.03 21.27
C LYS A 319 -6.68 4.70 20.78
N TRP A 320 -5.82 3.75 20.42
CA TRP A 320 -6.28 2.38 20.18
C TRP A 320 -5.41 1.33 20.92
N LEU A 321 -6.05 0.27 21.38
CA LEU A 321 -5.56 -0.94 22.06
C LEU A 321 -6.51 -2.08 21.64
N ARG A 322 -6.03 -3.24 21.18
CA ARG A 322 -6.79 -4.38 20.60
C ARG A 322 -5.90 -5.61 20.57
N TYR A 323 -6.40 -6.73 20.04
CA TYR A 323 -5.75 -8.02 20.05
C TYR A 323 -6.05 -8.80 18.75
N TYR A 324 -5.31 -9.85 18.40
CA TYR A 324 -5.77 -10.90 17.48
C TYR A 324 -5.40 -12.28 18.01
N ASN A 325 -6.38 -13.17 18.09
CA ASN A 325 -6.28 -14.55 18.54
C ASN A 325 -6.71 -15.54 17.46
N LYS A 326 -6.14 -16.73 17.50
CA LYS A 326 -6.44 -17.88 16.67
C LYS A 326 -7.14 -19.07 17.32
N GLU A 327 -7.83 -19.86 16.49
CA GLU A 327 -8.77 -20.88 16.99
C GLU A 327 -8.16 -21.95 17.91
N ASP A 328 -6.89 -22.35 17.73
CA ASP A 328 -6.32 -23.55 18.35
C ASP A 328 -5.43 -23.31 19.56
N ASN A 329 -4.77 -22.16 19.60
CA ASN A 329 -3.63 -21.88 20.46
C ASN A 329 -2.43 -22.92 20.43
N SER A 330 -1.30 -22.70 19.71
CA SER A 330 0.09 -23.18 20.07
C SER A 330 1.33 -22.28 19.68
N ARG A 331 2.47 -22.31 20.42
CA ARG A 331 3.74 -21.45 20.63
C ARG A 331 4.02 -19.88 20.69
N ASP A 332 5.07 -19.25 20.08
CA ASP A 332 5.47 -17.77 20.20
C ASP A 332 6.92 -17.24 19.66
N GLN A 333 7.23 -16.12 18.89
CA GLN A 333 8.57 -15.37 18.68
C GLN A 333 8.85 -13.97 17.83
N PRO A 334 8.08 -12.83 17.70
CA PRO A 334 8.21 -11.54 16.84
C PRO A 334 9.56 -10.91 16.23
N ALA A 335 9.60 -9.87 15.28
CA ALA A 335 10.81 -8.96 14.84
C ALA A 335 11.07 -7.79 13.68
N GLY A 336 10.44 -6.61 13.30
CA GLY A 336 11.02 -5.63 12.21
C GLY A 336 10.65 -4.09 11.95
N ILE A 337 11.07 -3.33 10.84
CA ILE A 337 10.37 -2.18 10.03
C ILE A 337 11.17 -1.09 9.18
N ALA A 338 10.51 -0.37 8.21
CA ALA A 338 10.59 1.12 7.86
C ALA A 338 9.32 1.74 7.14
N VAL A 339 9.36 2.70 6.17
CA VAL A 339 8.17 3.58 5.76
C VAL A 339 8.08 4.43 4.44
N ASP A 340 6.84 4.92 4.11
CA ASP A 340 6.47 6.03 3.15
C ASP A 340 5.04 6.73 3.21
N ASN A 341 3.96 6.32 2.49
CA ASN A 341 2.81 7.18 2.08
C ASN A 341 1.30 6.74 2.21
N GLN A 342 0.86 5.50 2.52
CA GLN A 342 -0.54 5.04 2.23
C GLN A 342 -1.73 5.81 2.81
N GLY A 343 -1.55 6.33 4.01
CA GLY A 343 -2.49 6.07 5.10
C GLY A 343 -2.26 4.70 5.79
N GLY A 344 -1.07 4.38 6.33
CA GLY A 344 -0.79 3.16 7.12
C GLY A 344 -0.26 1.93 6.36
N ILE A 345 0.03 0.68 6.84
CA ILE A 345 0.55 0.05 8.11
C ILE A 345 0.73 -1.57 8.01
N PHE A 346 1.81 -2.25 7.54
CA PHE A 346 1.83 -3.69 7.03
C PHE A 346 2.43 -5.11 7.62
N VAL A 347 3.08 -5.38 8.78
CA VAL A 347 3.42 -6.69 9.54
C VAL A 347 3.90 -8.00 8.85
N THR A 348 4.08 -9.13 9.57
CA THR A 348 4.64 -10.47 9.20
C THR A 348 4.51 -11.51 10.36
N GLY A 349 5.16 -12.70 10.46
CA GLY A 349 4.91 -13.65 11.57
C GLY A 349 5.57 -15.06 11.60
N THR A 350 5.50 -15.81 12.71
CA THR A 350 5.82 -17.27 12.89
C THR A 350 5.00 -18.02 13.94
N SER A 351 5.04 -19.37 14.01
CA SER A 351 3.87 -20.18 14.40
C SER A 351 4.07 -21.57 15.03
N GLN A 352 3.00 -22.32 15.33
CA GLN A 352 2.75 -23.31 16.42
C GLN A 352 1.32 -23.94 16.32
N THR A 353 1.01 -25.06 15.61
CA THR A 353 -0.32 -25.72 15.73
C THR A 353 -0.24 -27.03 16.48
N GLY A 354 -1.31 -27.31 17.20
CA GLY A 354 -1.42 -28.41 18.13
C GLY A 354 -0.24 -28.38 19.06
N GLU A 355 0.78 -29.18 18.75
CA GLU A 355 1.96 -29.31 19.61
C GLU A 355 3.30 -28.97 18.94
N THR A 356 3.40 -28.79 17.61
CA THR A 356 4.73 -28.79 16.93
C THR A 356 4.94 -27.91 15.71
N THR A 357 3.98 -27.73 14.82
CA THR A 357 4.24 -27.26 13.44
C THR A 357 4.14 -25.74 13.28
N HIS A 358 4.88 -25.12 12.36
CA HIS A 358 4.88 -23.67 12.13
C HIS A 358 4.41 -23.33 10.65
N VAL A 359 3.18 -22.77 10.38
CA VAL A 359 2.58 -22.34 9.04
C VAL A 359 1.52 -21.13 9.00
N PHE A 360 1.04 -20.43 7.89
CA PHE A 360 0.92 -18.99 7.26
C PHE A 360 -0.14 -17.69 7.34
N THR A 361 0.04 -16.41 7.87
CA THR A 361 -0.94 -15.30 8.47
C THR A 361 -1.28 -13.89 7.89
N THR A 362 -2.48 -13.29 8.17
CA THR A 362 -2.63 -11.79 8.35
C THR A 362 -3.94 -11.23 8.96
N ILE A 363 -3.94 -9.97 9.45
CA ILE A 363 -5.12 -9.06 9.53
C ILE A 363 -5.01 -7.81 8.62
N ARG A 364 -5.78 -6.73 8.88
CA ARG A 364 -5.44 -5.34 8.49
C ARG A 364 -6.14 -4.22 9.31
N TYR A 365 -5.90 -4.12 10.63
CA TYR A 365 -6.65 -3.23 11.56
C TYR A 365 -6.45 -1.71 11.36
N GLU A 366 -7.53 -1.03 10.96
CA GLU A 366 -7.48 0.04 9.97
C GLU A 366 -7.49 1.51 10.46
N ALA A 367 -6.40 2.23 10.16
CA ALA A 367 -5.91 3.62 10.40
C ALA A 367 -6.52 4.56 11.47
N ASP A 368 -7.83 4.51 11.73
CA ASP A 368 -8.48 5.19 12.88
C ASP A 368 -9.78 4.51 13.39
N THR A 369 -10.36 3.58 12.63
CA THR A 369 -11.66 2.97 12.94
C THR A 369 -11.62 1.51 13.38
N GLY A 370 -10.67 0.65 12.93
CA GLY A 370 -10.45 -0.61 13.67
C GLY A 370 -9.88 -1.88 13.05
N ASN A 371 -10.58 -2.52 12.12
CA ASN A 371 -11.53 -3.55 12.55
C ASN A 371 -11.30 -4.97 11.96
N LEU A 372 -12.05 -5.94 12.53
CA LEU A 372 -12.15 -7.38 12.22
C LEU A 372 -12.84 -7.66 10.87
N LYS A 373 -12.14 -8.38 10.00
CA LYS A 373 -12.51 -8.88 8.66
C LYS A 373 -13.32 -10.17 8.61
N TRP A 374 -13.19 -10.85 7.47
CA TRP A 374 -13.36 -12.29 7.23
C TRP A 374 -12.12 -12.66 6.39
N VAL A 375 -11.37 -13.71 6.74
CA VAL A 375 -9.88 -13.64 6.69
C VAL A 375 -9.17 -14.97 6.27
N SER A 376 -7.83 -15.01 6.21
CA SER A 376 -7.03 -15.95 5.37
C SER A 376 -5.60 -16.29 5.83
N SER A 377 -5.14 -17.52 5.53
CA SER A 377 -4.28 -18.42 6.32
C SER A 377 -3.57 -19.53 5.47
N TYR A 378 -2.30 -19.48 5.02
CA TYR A 378 -1.68 -20.41 4.03
C TYR A 378 -0.73 -21.50 4.62
N GLY A 379 -0.34 -22.55 3.87
CA GLY A 379 0.67 -23.53 4.27
C GLY A 379 0.32 -24.49 5.40
N GLU A 380 0.79 -25.73 5.31
CA GLU A 380 -0.11 -26.84 5.52
C GLU A 380 0.18 -27.88 6.67
N LYS A 381 0.49 -27.42 7.90
CA LYS A 381 0.37 -28.16 9.21
C LYS A 381 1.23 -29.39 9.53
N ASP A 382 1.75 -30.18 8.59
CA ASP A 382 2.34 -31.51 8.92
C ASP A 382 3.88 -31.52 9.15
N GLU A 383 4.56 -30.36 9.10
CA GLU A 383 6.03 -30.27 9.04
C GLU A 383 6.63 -29.12 9.90
N GLY A 384 7.50 -29.49 10.85
CA GLY A 384 8.55 -28.73 11.58
C GLY A 384 8.45 -27.23 11.99
N TRP A 385 9.59 -26.51 11.91
CA TRP A 385 9.88 -25.18 12.52
C TRP A 385 10.33 -24.08 11.55
N ALA A 386 9.59 -22.98 11.60
CA ALA A 386 9.64 -21.85 10.68
C ALA A 386 9.72 -20.50 11.49
N GLU A 387 10.36 -19.40 11.06
CA GLU A 387 10.64 -18.18 11.89
C GLU A 387 10.85 -16.79 11.15
N ALA A 388 10.63 -15.62 11.82
CA ALA A 388 10.39 -14.25 11.26
C ALA A 388 11.09 -13.01 11.91
N ARG A 389 11.34 -11.92 11.11
CA ARG A 389 11.97 -10.58 11.33
C ARG A 389 11.71 -9.58 10.16
N GLY A 390 11.90 -8.28 10.37
CA GLY A 390 12.08 -7.21 9.39
C GLY A 390 10.79 -6.67 8.70
N ILE A 391 10.78 -5.38 8.22
CA ILE A 391 10.27 -4.73 6.96
C ILE A 391 11.17 -3.47 6.64
N ALA A 392 10.99 -2.64 5.58
CA ALA A 392 11.63 -1.29 5.34
C ALA A 392 10.76 -0.24 4.57
N ILE A 393 11.18 0.54 3.50
CA ILE A 393 10.45 0.94 2.21
C ILE A 393 10.74 2.30 1.41
N ASP A 394 9.83 2.79 0.49
CA ASP A 394 9.95 3.87 -0.58
C ASP A 394 8.66 4.68 -1.04
N ASN A 395 7.80 4.31 -2.05
CA ASN A 395 6.66 5.17 -2.55
C ASN A 395 5.39 4.59 -3.36
N LYS A 396 5.18 3.29 -3.75
CA LYS A 396 4.16 2.79 -4.78
C LYS A 396 2.93 2.14 -4.16
N GLY A 397 3.16 1.00 -3.52
CA GLY A 397 2.30 -0.17 -3.65
C GLY A 397 2.82 -1.42 -2.95
N GLY A 398 4.13 -1.58 -2.77
CA GLY A 398 4.82 -2.81 -2.32
C GLY A 398 4.28 -3.55 -1.07
N VAL A 399 4.69 -4.82 -0.95
CA VAL A 399 4.78 -5.65 0.27
C VAL A 399 5.72 -6.82 -0.05
N PHE A 400 7.04 -6.63 0.01
CA PHE A 400 7.97 -7.76 -0.13
C PHE A 400 8.09 -8.50 1.31
N VAL A 401 8.71 -9.67 1.65
CA VAL A 401 8.63 -10.46 2.97
C VAL A 401 9.57 -11.73 2.96
N THR A 402 9.91 -12.43 4.06
CA THR A 402 10.99 -13.48 4.17
C THR A 402 10.82 -14.61 5.23
N GLY A 403 11.70 -15.62 5.43
CA GLY A 403 11.72 -16.47 6.66
C GLY A 403 11.58 -18.01 6.56
N PHE A 404 11.72 -18.73 7.71
CA PHE A 404 12.56 -20.02 7.90
C PHE A 404 11.48 -21.21 7.74
N TYR A 405 11.77 -22.43 7.25
CA TYR A 405 11.09 -23.73 7.53
C TYR A 405 11.91 -24.95 6.98
N PRO A 406 11.97 -26.13 7.66
CA PRO A 406 12.57 -27.37 7.11
C PRO A 406 11.66 -28.54 6.65
N ALA A 407 11.51 -28.71 5.33
CA ALA A 407 10.76 -29.82 4.72
C ALA A 407 11.44 -31.23 4.74
N ARG A 408 10.82 -32.13 3.99
CA ARG A 408 10.90 -33.59 4.14
C ARG A 408 12.27 -34.27 3.91
N GLU A 409 13.28 -33.67 3.27
CA GLU A 409 14.59 -34.34 3.00
C GLU A 409 15.90 -33.50 3.10
N THR A 410 15.89 -32.20 3.41
CA THR A 410 17.11 -31.33 3.47
C THR A 410 17.29 -30.63 4.85
N GLY A 411 17.81 -29.40 4.97
CA GLY A 411 17.92 -28.63 6.23
C GLY A 411 17.56 -27.17 5.94
N PRO A 412 16.95 -26.38 6.87
CA PRO A 412 16.07 -25.23 6.56
C PRO A 412 16.49 -24.33 5.37
N ASP A 413 15.58 -23.83 4.55
CA ASP A 413 15.96 -23.40 3.18
C ASP A 413 15.67 -21.88 2.92
N ILE A 414 15.11 -21.40 1.78
CA ILE A 414 14.72 -19.98 1.43
C ILE A 414 13.31 -19.69 0.69
N VAL A 415 12.41 -18.76 1.15
CA VAL A 415 10.93 -18.58 0.74
C VAL A 415 10.06 -17.30 1.09
N VAL A 416 8.75 -17.21 0.71
CA VAL A 416 7.99 -16.01 0.29
C VAL A 416 6.46 -16.22 -0.06
N ILE A 417 5.54 -15.34 0.37
CA ILE A 417 4.27 -14.94 -0.33
C ILE A 417 3.59 -13.65 0.29
N ARG A 418 2.58 -12.95 -0.29
CA ARG A 418 2.69 -11.46 -0.48
C ARG A 418 1.59 -10.38 -0.28
N TYR A 419 0.40 -10.56 -0.84
CA TYR A 419 -0.88 -9.84 -0.66
C TYR A 419 -1.07 -8.30 -0.51
N GLU A 420 -2.07 -7.75 -1.23
CA GLU A 420 -1.80 -6.57 -2.05
C GLU A 420 -2.73 -5.35 -2.01
N ALA A 421 -2.20 -4.28 -2.57
CA ALA A 421 -2.54 -2.90 -2.35
C ALA A 421 -3.78 -2.27 -2.98
N THR A 422 -4.66 -3.04 -3.62
CA THR A 422 -6.12 -2.84 -3.47
C THR A 422 -6.90 -4.10 -3.07
N THR A 423 -6.41 -5.32 -3.33
CA THR A 423 -7.35 -6.41 -3.68
C THR A 423 -7.06 -7.88 -3.25
N GLY A 424 -5.87 -8.49 -3.24
CA GLY A 424 -5.78 -9.92 -2.81
C GLY A 424 -4.39 -10.52 -2.90
N GLU A 425 -4.02 -11.59 -3.64
CA GLU A 425 -4.52 -12.97 -3.88
C GLU A 425 -3.33 -13.98 -3.89
N LYS A 426 -2.78 -14.41 -5.04
CA LYS A 426 -1.40 -14.94 -5.24
C LYS A 426 -0.82 -14.31 -6.53
N ASP A 427 0.51 -14.30 -6.81
CA ASP A 427 1.10 -14.02 -8.15
C ASP A 427 2.37 -14.73 -8.55
N TRP A 428 3.22 -15.10 -7.60
CA TRP A 428 4.25 -16.08 -7.85
C TRP A 428 4.64 -16.76 -6.54
N GLU A 429 5.37 -17.86 -6.64
CA GLU A 429 6.10 -18.46 -5.54
C GLU A 429 7.33 -19.17 -6.14
N GLN A 430 8.55 -18.98 -5.61
CA GLN A 430 9.84 -19.45 -6.17
C GLN A 430 10.75 -20.26 -5.26
N ARG A 431 11.88 -20.79 -5.71
CA ARG A 431 12.88 -21.42 -4.85
C ARG A 431 14.33 -21.00 -5.33
N TYR A 432 15.47 -21.35 -4.71
CA TYR A 432 16.89 -20.96 -4.99
C TYR A 432 17.98 -21.81 -4.31
N ASN A 433 18.49 -22.81 -5.00
CA ASN A 433 18.85 -23.98 -4.22
C ASN A 433 20.29 -24.16 -3.71
N GLY A 434 20.39 -24.39 -2.40
CA GLY A 434 21.58 -24.84 -1.69
C GLY A 434 22.24 -26.12 -2.21
N PHE A 435 23.39 -26.01 -2.89
CA PHE A 435 24.28 -27.13 -3.25
C PHE A 435 24.86 -27.92 -2.03
N GLY A 436 24.03 -28.69 -1.33
CA GLY A 436 24.51 -29.51 -0.20
C GLY A 436 23.46 -29.93 0.81
N SER A 437 22.21 -29.46 0.66
CA SER A 437 21.05 -29.85 1.49
C SER A 437 21.20 -29.53 2.99
N GLN A 438 21.36 -28.25 3.32
CA GLN A 438 21.72 -27.72 4.65
C GLN A 438 21.09 -26.33 4.84
N SER A 439 21.29 -25.71 6.02
CA SER A 439 20.30 -24.88 6.73
C SER A 439 20.48 -23.36 6.66
N ASP A 440 19.41 -22.59 6.53
CA ASP A 440 19.43 -21.22 6.01
C ASP A 440 18.28 -20.38 6.55
N TYR A 441 18.60 -19.22 7.14
CA TYR A 441 17.85 -18.44 8.11
C TYR A 441 17.58 -16.97 7.70
N GLY A 442 17.07 -16.73 6.48
CA GLY A 442 16.60 -15.43 5.98
C GLY A 442 15.86 -14.58 7.01
N ILE A 443 15.99 -13.26 6.90
CA ILE A 443 15.66 -12.28 7.95
C ILE A 443 15.03 -10.96 7.45
N ALA A 444 15.17 -10.51 6.18
CA ALA A 444 14.60 -9.22 5.70
C ALA A 444 14.29 -9.01 4.12
N VAL A 445 13.41 -8.08 3.61
CA VAL A 445 13.14 -7.58 2.21
C VAL A 445 12.22 -6.28 1.89
N ALA A 446 12.75 -5.05 1.64
CA ALA A 446 11.98 -3.79 1.28
C ALA A 446 12.13 -3.16 -0.15
N VAL A 447 11.41 -2.14 -0.70
CA VAL A 447 11.36 -1.89 -2.19
C VAL A 447 11.18 -0.48 -2.77
N ASP A 448 11.62 -0.30 -4.04
CA ASP A 448 12.27 0.86 -4.70
C ASP A 448 11.50 1.71 -5.75
N ALA A 449 12.02 2.84 -6.26
CA ALA A 449 11.21 3.82 -7.00
C ALA A 449 10.84 3.66 -8.52
N ALA A 450 11.04 2.62 -9.34
CA ALA A 450 11.52 1.28 -9.11
C ALA A 450 10.40 0.25 -9.33
N GLY A 451 9.84 -0.27 -8.25
CA GLY A 451 9.05 -1.47 -8.16
C GLY A 451 9.92 -2.71 -8.08
N ASN A 452 10.86 -2.79 -7.14
CA ASN A 452 11.92 -3.79 -7.03
C ASN A 452 12.92 -3.49 -5.87
N ALA A 453 14.14 -4.04 -5.77
CA ALA A 453 14.34 -5.41 -5.29
C ALA A 453 15.59 -5.79 -4.39
N TYR A 454 16.36 -4.92 -3.71
CA TYR A 454 17.73 -5.17 -3.11
C TYR A 454 18.26 -6.02 -1.81
N VAL A 455 17.75 -7.21 -1.35
CA VAL A 455 18.11 -8.20 -0.20
C VAL A 455 19.55 -8.44 0.35
N THR A 456 19.69 -9.10 1.52
CA THR A 456 20.94 -9.69 2.10
C THR A 456 21.00 -11.19 2.63
N GLY A 457 21.66 -11.57 3.76
CA GLY A 457 21.52 -12.83 4.59
C GLY A 457 22.29 -14.18 4.33
N THR A 458 22.74 -14.94 5.39
CA THR A 458 23.72 -16.12 5.63
C THR A 458 23.59 -17.63 5.19
N ASN A 459 24.27 -18.62 5.83
CA ASN A 459 24.04 -20.11 5.81
C ASN A 459 24.44 -20.82 7.14
N ASP A 460 24.17 -22.12 7.32
CA ASP A 460 24.80 -23.06 8.26
C ASP A 460 25.07 -24.46 7.66
N ASN A 461 26.21 -25.04 8.07
CA ASN A 461 26.70 -26.38 7.75
C ASN A 461 26.85 -27.21 9.02
N HIS A 462 25.72 -27.71 9.50
CA HIS A 462 25.67 -28.38 10.80
C HIS A 462 26.22 -29.82 10.83
N ASN A 463 27.32 -30.09 10.10
CA ASN A 463 28.08 -31.33 10.19
C ASN A 463 29.36 -31.15 11.03
N TYR A 464 29.29 -31.66 12.27
CA TYR A 464 30.22 -31.58 13.41
C TYR A 464 31.74 -31.83 13.22
N ASN A 465 32.30 -31.88 12.00
CA ASN A 465 33.75 -31.98 11.76
C ASN A 465 34.28 -31.08 10.63
N VAL A 466 33.43 -30.48 9.80
CA VAL A 466 33.79 -29.44 8.81
C VAL A 466 32.51 -28.73 8.38
N GLY A 467 32.41 -27.45 8.71
CA GLY A 467 31.29 -26.58 8.39
C GLY A 467 31.63 -25.13 8.79
N LYS A 468 31.31 -24.17 7.93
CA LYS A 468 31.28 -22.74 8.23
C LYS A 468 30.04 -22.16 7.55
N ALA A 469 29.44 -21.17 8.20
CA ALA A 469 28.46 -20.26 7.64
C ALA A 469 29.19 -19.12 6.92
N ASP A 470 28.74 -18.60 5.78
CA ASP A 470 29.37 -17.52 4.97
C ASP A 470 28.32 -16.61 4.29
N PHE A 471 28.77 -15.73 3.36
CA PHE A 471 28.07 -14.69 2.61
C PHE A 471 28.02 -14.92 1.03
N VAL A 472 26.91 -14.75 0.29
CA VAL A 472 26.48 -15.19 -1.08
C VAL A 472 25.31 -14.27 -1.54
N THR A 473 24.38 -14.56 -2.47
CA THR A 473 23.37 -13.58 -2.95
C THR A 473 22.14 -14.16 -3.68
N ILE A 474 21.08 -13.36 -3.63
CA ILE A 474 19.64 -13.55 -3.91
C ILE A 474 19.15 -12.53 -5.01
N LYS A 475 17.88 -12.45 -5.53
CA LYS A 475 17.15 -11.20 -6.03
C LYS A 475 15.84 -11.21 -6.83
N TYR A 476 14.98 -10.17 -6.71
CA TYR A 476 13.58 -10.27 -7.19
C TYR A 476 12.82 -9.04 -7.79
N SER A 477 11.46 -9.03 -7.92
CA SER A 477 10.87 -8.77 -9.26
C SER A 477 9.56 -8.02 -9.55
N PRO A 478 9.48 -7.40 -10.76
CA PRO A 478 8.25 -7.17 -11.52
C PRO A 478 7.56 -8.27 -12.37
N THR A 479 8.16 -9.43 -12.67
CA THR A 479 7.50 -10.70 -13.16
C THR A 479 8.22 -12.01 -12.83
N GLY A 480 8.99 -12.01 -11.78
CA GLY A 480 9.46 -13.17 -11.05
C GLY A 480 10.71 -13.93 -11.44
N GLU A 481 11.20 -13.78 -12.67
CA GLU A 481 12.34 -14.49 -13.31
C GLU A 481 13.73 -14.53 -12.64
N ALA A 482 13.88 -14.30 -11.36
CA ALA A 482 14.93 -14.88 -10.55
C ALA A 482 16.33 -14.96 -11.25
N LEU A 483 17.06 -13.86 -11.44
CA LEU A 483 18.08 -13.83 -12.51
C LEU A 483 19.50 -14.54 -12.42
N TRP A 484 20.08 -15.15 -11.34
CA TRP A 484 21.46 -15.80 -11.35
C TRP A 484 22.05 -16.31 -10.00
N VAL A 485 23.22 -17.06 -9.98
CA VAL A 485 24.26 -17.45 -8.91
C VAL A 485 25.29 -18.49 -9.52
N SER A 486 26.51 -18.90 -9.03
CA SER A 486 27.58 -18.34 -8.12
C SER A 486 28.01 -19.14 -6.81
N VAL A 487 28.91 -18.67 -5.88
CA VAL A 487 29.12 -18.98 -4.37
C VAL A 487 30.58 -19.05 -3.69
N TYR A 488 30.73 -18.63 -2.39
CA TYR A 488 31.84 -17.88 -1.66
C TYR A 488 33.09 -18.51 -0.98
N ASP A 489 34.06 -17.59 -0.80
CA ASP A 489 35.26 -17.40 0.05
C ASP A 489 34.85 -16.96 1.47
N ARG A 490 35.69 -16.40 2.35
CA ARG A 490 37.16 -16.51 2.54
C ARG A 490 37.51 -17.34 3.79
N GLY A 491 36.53 -18.04 4.34
CA GLY A 491 36.77 -19.20 5.18
C GLY A 491 36.54 -19.00 6.67
N PHE A 492 35.47 -18.31 7.05
CA PHE A 492 35.15 -17.92 8.42
C PHE A 492 33.62 -17.91 8.67
N ASN A 493 33.18 -17.91 9.94
CA ASN A 493 31.82 -18.32 10.35
C ASN A 493 30.88 -17.14 10.73
N SER A 494 29.58 -17.19 10.39
CA SER A 494 28.78 -16.02 9.97
C SER A 494 27.26 -15.98 10.39
N HIS A 495 26.67 -14.94 11.05
CA HIS A 495 25.22 -14.83 11.50
C HIS A 495 24.63 -13.37 11.73
N VAL A 496 23.30 -13.09 11.77
CA VAL A 496 22.70 -11.92 11.01
C VAL A 496 21.31 -11.19 11.41
N SER A 497 20.90 -10.03 10.78
CA SER A 497 19.94 -8.93 11.24
C SER A 497 19.40 -7.86 10.16
N GLY A 498 18.81 -6.66 10.46
CA GLY A 498 17.85 -5.77 9.63
C GLY A 498 18.34 -4.56 8.73
N ILE A 499 17.49 -3.62 8.18
CA ILE A 499 17.74 -2.59 7.04
C ILE A 499 16.62 -1.45 6.78
N ALA A 500 16.86 -0.26 6.07
CA ALA A 500 15.95 0.55 5.13
C ALA A 500 16.64 1.66 4.22
N VAL A 501 16.09 2.32 3.15
CA VAL A 501 16.90 2.67 1.90
C VAL A 501 16.44 3.79 0.86
N ASP A 502 17.34 4.43 0.05
CA ASP A 502 17.19 5.56 -0.98
C ASP A 502 17.78 5.47 -2.48
N ASP A 503 18.25 6.55 -3.18
CA ASP A 503 18.07 6.77 -4.67
C ASP A 503 19.31 6.79 -5.67
N GLU A 504 20.56 6.62 -5.24
CA GLU A 504 21.76 5.92 -5.82
C GLU A 504 21.52 4.49 -6.27
N GLY A 505 20.43 4.21 -6.97
CA GLY A 505 19.60 3.04 -6.68
C GLY A 505 20.34 1.80 -6.21
N GLY A 506 20.13 1.33 -4.95
CA GLY A 506 21.22 0.96 -4.01
C GLY A 506 20.92 0.37 -2.61
N VAL A 507 21.97 0.15 -1.76
CA VAL A 507 21.97 -0.96 -0.75
C VAL A 507 23.04 -1.12 0.42
N PHE A 508 23.88 -0.17 0.88
CA PHE A 508 25.07 -0.47 1.73
C PHE A 508 24.86 -0.83 3.21
N VAL A 509 25.73 -1.64 3.84
CA VAL A 509 25.54 -2.43 5.10
C VAL A 509 26.83 -2.67 5.88
N THR A 510 26.89 -2.99 7.18
CA THR A 510 27.99 -3.83 7.68
C THR A 510 27.67 -5.10 8.52
N GLY A 511 28.66 -5.91 8.92
CA GLY A 511 28.49 -7.37 9.19
C GLY A 511 29.66 -8.07 9.92
N SER A 512 29.53 -9.34 10.34
CA SER A 512 30.42 -9.99 11.34
C SER A 512 30.67 -11.52 11.18
N SER A 513 31.89 -11.96 10.81
CA SER A 513 32.23 -13.41 10.73
C SER A 513 33.69 -13.75 11.04
N ASP A 514 33.98 -14.51 12.09
CA ASP A 514 35.25 -14.41 12.85
C ASP A 514 35.45 -12.97 13.44
N GLY A 515 35.08 -11.91 12.69
CA GLY A 515 34.52 -10.59 13.10
C GLY A 515 35.06 -9.31 12.38
N ASP A 516 34.48 -8.70 11.28
CA ASP A 516 34.85 -7.36 10.67
C ASP A 516 33.76 -6.43 9.95
N TYR A 517 33.73 -6.10 8.63
CA TYR A 517 33.08 -4.87 7.99
C TYR A 517 32.77 -4.81 6.40
N VAL A 518 31.70 -5.37 5.75
CA VAL A 518 31.79 -5.73 4.28
C VAL A 518 31.50 -4.52 3.49
N THR A 519 30.21 -4.37 3.37
CA THR A 519 29.59 -3.22 2.80
C THR A 519 29.36 -3.33 1.26
N ILE A 520 29.43 -4.50 0.56
CA ILE A 520 29.35 -4.72 -0.94
C ILE A 520 28.46 -3.72 -1.73
N ARG A 521 28.70 -3.41 -3.03
CA ARG A 521 28.12 -2.25 -3.72
C ARG A 521 27.89 -2.40 -5.25
N TYR A 522 27.58 -3.59 -5.77
CA TYR A 522 27.48 -3.83 -7.22
C TYR A 522 26.33 -3.01 -7.92
N ASP A 523 26.58 -1.89 -8.65
CA ASP A 523 25.58 -1.02 -9.36
C ASP A 523 24.45 -1.72 -10.22
N ALA A 524 23.43 -1.02 -10.74
CA ALA A 524 22.03 -1.45 -11.00
C ALA A 524 21.81 -2.50 -12.11
N SER A 525 22.86 -3.25 -12.45
CA SER A 525 23.05 -3.78 -13.78
C SER A 525 24.04 -4.94 -14.08
N THR A 526 24.96 -5.45 -13.21
CA THR A 526 25.58 -6.82 -13.40
C THR A 526 25.82 -7.65 -12.15
N GLY A 527 26.37 -7.11 -11.07
CA GLY A 527 26.78 -7.91 -9.91
C GLY A 527 28.29 -8.00 -9.66
N ASN A 528 29.02 -6.95 -10.04
CA ASN A 528 30.47 -6.83 -10.05
C ASN A 528 31.10 -5.89 -9.00
N THR A 529 32.38 -6.03 -8.72
CA THR A 529 32.82 -6.06 -7.34
C THR A 529 33.66 -4.84 -6.86
N ASP A 530 33.20 -3.56 -6.87
CA ASP A 530 34.14 -2.40 -6.69
C ASP A 530 34.95 -2.32 -5.39
N TRP A 531 34.53 -1.55 -4.36
CA TRP A 531 35.34 -1.29 -3.16
C TRP A 531 35.44 -2.49 -2.15
N GLU A 532 36.20 -2.34 -1.06
CA GLU A 532 36.52 -3.38 -0.04
C GLU A 532 36.76 -2.64 1.31
N LYS A 533 35.99 -2.86 2.40
CA LYS A 533 36.15 -2.13 3.66
C LYS A 533 36.22 -2.95 4.94
N ARG A 534 36.94 -4.09 4.98
CA ARG A 534 37.60 -4.52 6.24
C ARG A 534 38.10 -3.32 7.02
N TYR A 535 38.09 -3.36 8.34
CA TYR A 535 39.07 -2.59 9.07
C TYR A 535 39.58 -3.22 10.38
N ASN A 536 38.77 -3.80 11.31
CA ASN A 536 39.18 -4.48 12.58
C ASN A 536 40.13 -3.67 13.52
N GLY A 537 39.69 -3.23 14.71
CA GLY A 537 40.18 -1.94 15.25
C GLY A 537 41.38 -1.77 16.17
N GLU A 538 41.33 -0.76 17.06
CA GLU A 538 42.46 -0.24 17.85
C GLU A 538 43.17 -1.33 18.66
N TYR A 539 42.48 -2.45 18.98
CA TYR A 539 43.14 -3.63 19.52
C TYR A 539 42.91 -4.98 18.69
N ASN A 540 41.91 -5.14 17.78
CA ASN A 540 41.36 -6.33 17.00
C ASN A 540 40.50 -7.49 17.70
N GLY A 541 39.14 -7.64 17.58
CA GLY A 541 38.28 -8.46 18.54
C GLY A 541 36.88 -9.04 18.16
N TRP A 542 36.07 -9.49 19.15
CA TRP A 542 34.66 -10.02 19.00
C TRP A 542 33.58 -8.93 18.91
N ASP A 543 33.22 -8.61 17.67
CA ASP A 543 32.29 -7.52 17.37
C ASP A 543 31.07 -8.00 16.54
N ASN A 544 29.93 -7.28 16.51
CA ASN A 544 28.64 -7.70 15.92
C ASN A 544 27.93 -6.58 15.09
N ALA A 545 26.80 -6.84 14.40
CA ALA A 545 26.35 -6.02 13.23
C ALA A 545 24.82 -5.85 13.00
N ALA A 546 24.44 -5.21 11.88
CA ALA A 546 23.37 -4.19 11.73
C ALA A 546 21.90 -4.33 11.20
N GLY A 547 21.42 -3.25 10.56
CA GLY A 547 20.06 -2.72 10.76
C GLY A 547 19.61 -1.53 9.86
N LEU A 548 18.56 -0.75 10.23
CA LEU A 548 18.37 0.72 10.03
C LEU A 548 17.04 1.22 9.43
N ALA A 549 16.74 2.54 9.44
CA ALA A 549 15.67 3.18 8.62
C ALA A 549 15.91 4.66 8.14
N LEU A 550 15.04 5.37 7.36
CA LEU A 550 15.51 6.45 6.43
C LEU A 550 14.67 7.59 5.76
N ASP A 551 15.40 8.63 5.25
CA ASP A 551 15.10 9.52 4.08
C ASP A 551 15.94 9.30 2.74
N GLY A 552 16.77 10.21 2.15
CA GLY A 552 17.52 9.99 0.85
C GLY A 552 17.88 11.19 -0.08
N LYS A 553 19.09 11.71 -0.49
CA LYS A 553 20.61 11.68 -0.41
C LYS A 553 21.43 10.45 -0.66
N GLY A 554 21.73 9.73 0.42
CA GLY A 554 23.10 9.43 0.82
C GLY A 554 23.63 10.08 2.12
N GLY A 555 24.40 9.45 2.99
CA GLY A 555 25.18 8.24 2.79
C GLY A 555 25.49 7.43 4.05
N LEU A 556 26.07 6.25 3.82
CA LEU A 556 26.56 5.10 4.66
C LEU A 556 27.46 5.37 5.88
N TYR A 557 27.17 5.08 7.17
CA TYR A 557 28.24 5.14 8.22
C TYR A 557 29.04 3.83 8.47
N VAL A 558 28.93 3.00 9.54
CA VAL A 558 29.65 1.68 9.71
C VAL A 558 29.65 1.14 11.15
N THR A 559 29.70 1.94 12.20
CA THR A 559 29.43 1.53 13.60
C THR A 559 30.31 0.38 14.21
N GLY A 560 30.03 -0.23 15.38
CA GLY A 560 30.96 -1.20 16.03
C GLY A 560 30.79 -1.71 17.48
N SER A 561 29.78 -2.53 17.78
CA SER A 561 29.59 -3.36 18.99
C SER A 561 30.67 -4.43 19.10
N SER A 562 31.47 -4.53 20.19
CA SER A 562 32.78 -5.25 20.27
C SER A 562 33.17 -5.92 21.64
N GLU A 563 34.44 -6.14 22.02
CA GLU A 563 34.92 -7.07 23.11
C GLU A 563 36.03 -6.53 24.08
N THR A 564 35.75 -5.62 25.05
CA THR A 564 36.78 -4.77 25.75
C THR A 564 38.04 -5.51 26.21
N GLY A 565 39.13 -4.76 26.35
CA GLY A 565 40.24 -5.13 27.23
C GLY A 565 39.82 -5.50 28.67
N GLU A 566 38.58 -5.22 29.08
CA GLU A 566 37.94 -5.62 30.35
C GLU A 566 36.90 -6.77 30.18
N ASN A 567 36.66 -7.24 28.94
CA ASN A 567 35.71 -8.26 28.43
C ASN A 567 34.22 -7.81 28.34
N THR A 568 34.01 -6.60 27.80
CA THR A 568 32.74 -5.84 27.60
C THR A 568 32.68 -5.20 26.17
N SER A 569 32.25 -3.96 25.80
CA SER A 569 31.75 -3.73 24.39
C SER A 569 31.54 -2.42 23.51
N THR A 570 31.43 -1.11 23.88
CA THR A 570 31.48 0.10 22.95
C THR A 570 30.42 0.41 21.81
N TYR A 571 29.98 1.67 21.54
CA TYR A 571 29.34 2.18 20.29
C TYR A 571 30.35 2.74 19.29
N VAL A 572 29.88 3.12 18.09
CA VAL A 572 30.63 3.79 17.02
C VAL A 572 29.75 4.49 15.99
N THR A 573 30.11 5.64 15.38
CA THR A 573 29.32 6.39 14.34
C THR A 573 29.89 7.82 14.00
N ILE A 574 29.65 8.41 12.78
CA ILE A 574 30.31 9.64 12.15
C ILE A 574 29.32 10.79 11.70
N ARG A 575 29.70 11.75 10.80
CA ARG A 575 29.08 12.18 9.49
C ARG A 575 30.14 12.50 8.37
N TYR A 576 29.89 12.26 7.07
CA TYR A 576 30.82 12.25 5.89
C TYR A 576 30.12 12.82 4.59
N ASP A 577 30.38 12.30 3.35
CA ASP A 577 29.82 12.66 2.01
C ASP A 577 29.92 11.47 0.96
N ALA A 578 29.45 11.56 -0.31
CA ALA A 578 29.99 11.02 -1.61
C ALA A 578 29.53 9.67 -2.28
N ALA A 579 30.41 8.84 -2.93
CA ALA A 579 30.08 7.51 -3.56
C ALA A 579 31.25 6.45 -3.51
N THR A 580 32.14 6.51 -2.50
CA THR A 580 33.59 6.18 -2.67
C THR A 580 34.37 5.44 -1.56
N GLY A 581 33.82 5.22 -0.36
CA GLY A 581 34.54 4.59 0.76
C GLY A 581 35.64 5.42 1.44
N GLN A 582 35.48 6.74 1.50
CA GLN A 582 36.55 7.66 1.92
C GLN A 582 36.55 7.95 3.44
N GLN A 583 37.30 7.16 4.22
CA GLN A 583 37.42 7.27 5.69
C GLN A 583 38.28 8.47 6.22
N GLN A 584 38.65 8.56 7.53
CA GLN A 584 39.69 9.46 8.15
C GLN A 584 40.04 9.20 9.67
N TRP A 585 39.36 9.80 10.69
CA TRP A 585 39.98 10.30 11.96
C TRP A 585 39.65 9.84 13.44
N VAL A 586 38.47 9.35 13.89
CA VAL A 586 38.13 8.76 15.25
C VAL A 586 37.86 9.72 16.48
N SER A 587 36.82 9.43 17.32
CA SER A 587 36.45 10.12 18.61
C SER A 587 35.18 9.55 19.32
N SER A 588 35.20 9.20 20.63
CA SER A 588 34.29 8.18 21.27
C SER A 588 33.46 8.52 22.54
N PHE A 589 32.46 7.67 22.92
CA PHE A 589 31.77 7.61 24.24
C PHE A 589 31.50 6.16 24.81
N HIS A 590 30.98 5.93 26.06
CA HIS A 590 31.07 4.62 26.84
C HIS A 590 30.18 4.35 28.11
N GLY A 591 29.25 5.23 28.54
CA GLY A 591 28.37 4.95 29.72
C GLY A 591 28.93 5.21 31.14
N GLU A 592 28.12 5.55 32.17
CA GLU A 592 28.65 5.78 33.54
C GLU A 592 29.28 4.56 34.32
N SER A 593 29.57 3.37 33.78
CA SER A 593 30.46 2.28 34.34
C SER A 593 30.72 0.99 33.51
N ASN A 594 29.98 -0.16 33.59
CA ASN A 594 30.39 -1.51 33.04
C ASN A 594 29.24 -2.55 32.72
N ASN A 595 29.48 -3.70 32.00
CA ASN A 595 28.66 -4.99 31.89
C ASN A 595 28.79 -5.81 30.55
N ASP A 596 28.10 -6.97 30.40
CA ASP A 596 28.06 -7.94 29.26
C ASP A 596 26.92 -7.76 28.17
N ASN A 597 26.93 -8.42 26.97
CA ASN A 597 26.62 -7.71 25.67
C ASN A 597 25.81 -8.43 24.52
N LEU A 598 25.00 -7.66 23.73
CA LEU A 598 23.97 -8.04 22.70
C LEU A 598 23.59 -6.84 21.73
N ALA A 599 23.51 -6.79 20.36
CA ALA A 599 23.11 -5.54 19.57
C ALA A 599 22.89 -5.59 17.99
N GLU A 600 21.94 -4.81 17.36
CA GLU A 600 21.61 -4.84 15.88
C GLU A 600 20.92 -3.68 14.96
N ALA A 601 20.49 -2.41 15.23
CA ALA A 601 19.99 -1.39 14.17
C ALA A 601 19.92 0.16 14.51
N ILE A 602 19.39 1.10 13.63
CA ILE A 602 19.66 2.61 13.67
C ILE A 602 19.07 3.70 12.63
N ALA A 603 19.06 5.06 12.87
CA ALA A 603 19.06 6.24 11.91
C ALA A 603 19.28 7.65 12.55
N VAL A 604 18.88 8.86 12.05
CA VAL A 604 19.21 10.27 12.54
C VAL A 604 18.34 11.41 11.89
N ASP A 605 17.93 12.49 12.58
CA ASP A 605 16.80 13.45 12.31
C ASP A 605 16.57 14.23 10.95
N SER A 606 16.10 15.49 11.01
CA SER A 606 15.94 16.44 9.87
C SER A 606 16.57 17.81 10.12
N THR A 607 16.75 18.18 11.38
CA THR A 607 17.49 19.39 11.80
C THR A 607 19.00 19.20 11.72
N GLY A 608 19.48 18.08 11.18
CA GLY A 608 20.90 17.82 10.99
C GLY A 608 21.64 17.37 12.26
N GLY A 609 20.96 16.80 13.28
CA GLY A 609 21.31 16.91 14.72
C GLY A 609 22.29 15.92 15.41
N VAL A 610 21.99 15.03 16.40
CA VAL A 610 20.79 14.73 17.24
C VAL A 610 21.09 13.62 18.35
N TYR A 611 20.14 12.97 19.09
CA TYR A 611 20.33 11.93 20.19
C TYR A 611 19.89 10.44 19.87
N VAL A 612 20.53 9.36 20.45
CA VAL A 612 20.43 7.88 20.12
C VAL A 612 20.11 6.89 21.28
N THR A 613 19.88 5.59 20.97
CA THR A 613 19.87 4.40 21.87
C THR A 613 20.61 3.12 21.33
N GLY A 614 20.72 2.07 22.17
CA GLY A 614 21.20 0.70 21.90
C GLY A 614 21.21 -0.18 23.17
N ASN A 615 21.76 -1.40 23.11
CA ASN A 615 21.44 -2.49 24.05
C ASN A 615 21.55 -2.18 25.55
N SER A 616 22.72 -1.73 25.97
CA SER A 616 23.05 -1.12 27.24
C SER A 616 23.26 -2.09 28.43
N ALA A 617 22.61 -3.25 28.53
CA ALA A 617 22.85 -4.29 29.56
C ALA A 617 23.01 -3.76 30.98
N GLY A 618 22.19 -2.77 31.29
CA GLY A 618 22.06 -2.27 32.62
C GLY A 618 20.72 -1.70 33.03
N ASP A 619 19.73 -1.38 32.14
CA ASP A 619 18.48 1.05 31.16
C ASP A 619 18.30 1.69 29.69
N TYR A 620 18.59 3.04 29.59
CA TYR A 620 17.93 4.11 28.82
C TYR A 620 18.90 5.23 28.36
N LEU A 621 18.52 5.92 27.27
CA LEU A 621 19.35 6.59 26.26
C LEU A 621 20.50 7.63 26.53
N THR A 622 20.19 8.95 26.55
CA THR A 622 20.63 9.88 25.47
C THR A 622 20.88 11.42 25.70
N VAL A 623 21.85 12.11 25.05
CA VAL A 623 22.18 13.58 25.24
C VAL A 623 22.17 14.54 24.02
N ARG A 624 22.32 14.10 22.77
CA ARG A 624 22.37 14.89 21.49
C ARG A 624 23.75 15.22 20.87
N TYR A 625 23.76 15.39 19.54
CA TYR A 625 24.73 15.98 18.61
C TYR A 625 24.23 17.28 17.87
N ASP A 626 25.01 17.79 16.90
CA ASP A 626 24.65 18.80 15.87
C ASP A 626 25.59 18.62 14.64
N ALA A 627 25.42 19.38 13.55
CA ALA A 627 25.94 19.10 12.19
C ALA A 627 27.46 18.87 11.99
N ALA A 628 27.81 17.68 11.48
CA ALA A 628 29.15 17.18 11.08
C ALA A 628 30.37 17.40 12.05
N THR A 629 30.24 17.89 13.35
CA THR A 629 31.30 18.57 14.24
C THR A 629 31.51 18.24 15.80
N GLY A 630 31.21 19.07 16.88
CA GLY A 630 31.47 18.81 18.38
C GLY A 630 31.05 19.79 19.58
N THR A 631 30.10 19.55 20.54
CA THR A 631 29.74 20.51 21.70
C THR A 631 29.20 20.18 23.16
N GLN A 632 28.57 19.03 23.54
CA GLN A 632 27.88 18.65 24.85
C GLN A 632 26.45 19.22 25.27
N ALA A 633 25.68 18.52 26.17
CA ALA A 633 24.26 18.75 26.65
C ALA A 633 23.86 18.15 28.06
N TRP A 634 22.54 17.96 28.43
CA TRP A 634 22.06 17.68 29.85
C TRP A 634 20.57 17.23 30.21
N ALA A 635 20.35 16.16 31.02
CA ALA A 635 19.64 16.13 32.35
C ALA A 635 18.16 15.61 32.56
N ARG A 636 17.86 14.35 33.02
CA ARG A 636 16.65 13.85 33.82
C ARG A 636 16.37 12.30 33.93
N THR A 637 16.45 11.63 35.11
CA THR A 637 16.31 10.16 35.58
C THR A 637 15.04 9.26 35.26
N PHE A 638 15.05 8.16 34.40
CA PHE A 638 13.87 7.47 33.57
C PHE A 638 14.32 5.86 33.45
N ASN A 639 13.44 4.83 33.67
CA ASN A 639 13.24 3.47 33.02
C ASN A 639 11.82 2.90 33.30
N GLY A 640 11.53 1.60 33.23
CA GLY A 640 10.33 0.93 33.76
C GLY A 640 9.96 1.08 35.24
N GLU A 641 8.77 0.67 35.70
CA GLU A 641 8.18 1.06 37.01
C GLU A 641 8.70 0.53 38.44
N ALA A 642 9.87 -0.16 38.69
CA ALA A 642 10.52 -0.53 40.04
C ALA A 642 12.09 -0.92 40.25
N ASP A 643 12.61 -2.20 40.18
CA ASP A 643 14.07 -2.68 40.36
C ASP A 643 14.72 -4.01 39.65
N GLY A 644 15.49 -4.05 38.50
CA GLY A 644 16.26 -5.28 37.90
C GLY A 644 16.31 -5.58 36.31
N GLN A 645 16.93 -6.70 35.74
CA GLN A 645 17.49 -7.16 34.32
C GLN A 645 16.78 -7.67 32.89
N GLU A 646 17.19 -7.34 31.58
CA GLU A 646 16.42 -7.39 30.20
C GLU A 646 17.01 -7.56 28.68
N TRP A 647 16.34 -7.01 27.59
CA TRP A 647 16.50 -7.01 26.06
C TRP A 647 15.66 -5.92 25.19
N VAL A 648 15.89 -5.57 23.87
CA VAL A 648 15.03 -4.74 22.91
C VAL A 648 15.24 -5.15 21.40
N SER A 649 14.71 -4.44 20.36
CA SER A 649 15.11 -4.51 18.91
C SER A 649 14.55 -3.53 17.81
N ASP A 650 14.17 -2.21 17.99
CA ASP A 650 13.98 -1.05 16.98
C ASP A 650 13.07 0.21 17.32
N ILE A 651 12.92 1.25 16.44
CA ILE A 651 12.46 2.71 16.59
C ILE A 651 11.24 3.35 15.79
N ALA A 652 11.01 4.67 15.77
CA ALA A 652 11.32 5.65 14.70
C ALA A 652 10.74 7.07 14.94
N VAL A 653 10.19 7.76 13.92
CA VAL A 653 10.35 9.19 13.55
C VAL A 653 9.06 9.96 13.14
N ASP A 654 8.96 10.62 11.95
CA ASP A 654 7.76 11.11 11.19
C ASP A 654 8.07 12.19 10.09
N ASN A 655 7.06 12.93 9.58
CA ASN A 655 7.28 14.39 9.34
C ASN A 655 6.27 15.29 10.09
N GLN A 656 6.50 15.55 11.37
CA GLN A 656 6.12 16.77 12.13
C GLN A 656 7.21 17.12 13.15
N GLY A 657 8.31 16.36 13.19
CA GLY A 657 9.37 16.45 14.18
C GLY A 657 9.09 15.61 15.42
N SER A 658 9.21 14.28 15.33
CA SER A 658 8.88 13.35 16.44
C SER A 658 9.92 12.26 16.81
N VAL A 659 9.66 11.35 17.81
CA VAL A 659 10.74 10.72 18.67
C VAL A 659 10.42 9.40 19.47
N TYR A 660 10.77 8.16 19.04
CA TYR A 660 10.47 6.93 19.85
C TYR A 660 11.11 5.55 19.46
N VAL A 661 11.19 4.54 20.36
CA VAL A 661 11.85 3.20 20.23
C VAL A 661 11.47 2.22 21.35
N ILE A 662 11.51 0.89 21.14
CA ILE A 662 11.00 -0.19 22.05
C ILE A 662 11.79 -0.45 23.36
N GLY A 663 11.50 -1.56 24.06
CA GLY A 663 12.22 -2.10 25.22
C GLY A 663 11.50 -2.23 26.57
N TYR A 664 11.01 -3.44 26.87
CA TYR A 664 10.22 -3.84 28.06
C TYR A 664 10.74 -3.29 29.40
N SER A 665 9.89 -2.71 30.27
CA SER A 665 10.29 -1.81 31.41
C SER A 665 9.27 -1.73 32.61
N ARG A 666 9.46 -2.38 33.78
CA ARG A 666 8.39 -2.91 34.74
C ARG A 666 7.38 -2.12 35.65
N GLY A 667 6.06 -2.23 35.37
CA GLY A 667 4.87 -1.87 36.17
C GLY A 667 4.01 -3.02 36.73
N ILE A 668 2.73 -2.81 37.06
CA ILE A 668 2.02 -3.39 38.23
C ILE A 668 2.41 -4.76 38.88
N HIS A 669 2.43 -5.96 38.25
CA HIS A 669 2.61 -7.23 39.01
C HIS A 669 3.33 -8.44 38.38
N THR A 670 4.21 -8.14 37.44
CA THR A 670 4.52 -9.05 36.36
C THR A 670 5.87 -9.71 36.56
N TYR A 671 6.28 -10.50 35.59
CA TYR A 671 7.70 -10.65 35.31
C TYR A 671 8.06 -10.21 33.88
N ALA A 672 7.16 -9.71 32.99
CA ALA A 672 7.36 -8.80 31.82
C ALA A 672 6.13 -8.25 31.00
N ASP A 673 6.02 -6.95 30.66
CA ASP A 673 5.00 -6.25 29.79
C ASP A 673 5.45 -5.00 28.88
N TYR A 674 4.49 -4.25 28.22
CA TYR A 674 4.47 -3.46 26.91
C TYR A 674 4.64 -1.88 26.89
N ALA A 675 4.67 -0.99 25.83
CA ALA A 675 4.70 0.55 25.94
C ALA A 675 4.87 1.47 24.71
N THR A 676 4.65 2.80 24.89
CA THR A 676 5.21 3.96 24.12
C THR A 676 5.25 5.31 24.87
N VAL A 677 6.11 6.31 24.51
CA VAL A 677 5.98 7.76 24.85
C VAL A 677 5.59 8.74 23.76
N SER A 678 5.07 9.88 24.22
CA SER A 678 5.59 11.17 23.76
C SER A 678 5.84 12.15 24.90
N TYR A 679 6.31 13.34 24.57
CA TYR A 679 6.62 14.50 25.41
C TYR A 679 6.05 15.72 24.65
N ASP A 680 6.00 16.90 25.25
CA ASP A 680 5.99 18.14 24.45
C ASP A 680 7.38 18.33 23.83
N ALA A 681 7.59 17.97 22.56
CA ALA A 681 8.89 18.15 21.89
C ALA A 681 9.19 19.63 21.54
N ALA A 682 8.17 20.46 21.38
CA ALA A 682 8.32 21.88 21.05
C ALA A 682 8.94 22.71 22.18
N THR A 683 8.94 22.18 23.42
CA THR A 683 9.82 22.64 24.49
C THR A 683 10.72 21.54 25.11
N GLY A 684 10.51 20.25 24.82
CA GLY A 684 11.43 19.12 25.06
C GLY A 684 11.20 18.18 26.25
N GLN A 685 9.95 17.90 26.63
CA GLN A 685 9.54 17.85 28.03
C GLN A 685 8.98 16.50 28.57
N GLN A 686 9.62 15.91 29.60
CA GLN A 686 9.49 14.56 30.28
C GLN A 686 8.46 14.34 31.48
N GLN A 687 7.67 13.22 31.55
CA GLN A 687 6.78 12.58 32.63
C GLN A 687 5.21 12.32 32.46
N TRP A 688 4.73 11.13 31.99
CA TRP A 688 3.42 10.45 32.30
C TRP A 688 3.60 8.90 32.44
N VAL A 689 2.50 8.11 32.45
CA VAL A 689 2.33 6.65 32.15
C VAL A 689 0.86 6.29 31.75
N SER A 690 0.57 5.24 30.94
CA SER A 690 -0.81 4.67 30.69
C SER A 690 -0.78 3.21 30.15
N ARG A 691 -1.84 2.36 30.25
CA ARG A 691 -1.73 0.86 30.34
C ARG A 691 -2.98 0.00 29.96
N TYR A 692 -2.89 -1.12 29.18
CA TYR A 692 -3.80 -2.33 29.11
C TYR A 692 -3.57 -3.29 27.88
N ASP A 693 -3.83 -4.61 27.98
CA ASP A 693 -3.36 -5.76 27.13
C ASP A 693 -4.40 -6.90 26.85
N ALA A 694 -3.99 -8.11 26.40
CA ALA A 694 -4.94 -9.21 26.11
C ALA A 694 -5.66 -9.69 27.36
N GLY A 695 -4.95 -9.60 28.47
CA GLY A 695 -5.25 -10.16 29.77
C GLY A 695 -4.54 -11.48 30.02
N ARG A 696 -4.52 -11.84 31.30
CA ARG A 696 -4.17 -13.13 31.92
C ARG A 696 -2.69 -13.54 31.85
N ASP A 697 -1.87 -12.83 32.61
CA ASP A 697 -0.51 -13.16 33.06
C ASP A 697 0.60 -12.92 32.02
N GLY A 698 0.36 -11.95 31.15
CA GLY A 698 1.14 -11.77 29.95
C GLY A 698 2.61 -11.42 30.11
N TYR A 699 3.49 -12.12 29.40
CA TYR A 699 4.85 -11.70 29.09
C TYR A 699 4.76 -10.63 27.97
N ASP A 700 5.41 -9.44 27.84
CA ASP A 700 5.22 -8.53 26.65
C ASP A 700 6.41 -7.99 25.75
N TYR A 701 7.17 -8.86 25.08
CA TYR A 701 8.13 -8.73 23.96
C TYR A 701 7.73 -7.78 22.83
N PRO A 702 8.30 -6.57 22.75
CA PRO A 702 8.82 -6.11 21.47
C PRO A 702 8.23 -6.42 20.06
N ALA A 703 7.59 -5.53 19.26
CA ALA A 703 6.84 -6.08 18.09
C ALA A 703 6.69 -5.38 16.70
N ALA A 704 7.16 -4.15 16.45
CA ALA A 704 7.07 -3.34 15.21
C ALA A 704 5.88 -2.30 15.03
N ILE A 705 6.15 -1.04 14.68
CA ILE A 705 5.35 0.20 14.35
C ILE A 705 4.66 0.05 12.97
N ALA A 706 4.47 0.80 11.87
CA ALA A 706 4.75 2.11 11.25
C ALA A 706 3.53 2.65 10.45
N VAL A 707 3.74 3.43 9.37
CA VAL A 707 3.00 4.69 9.10
C VAL A 707 3.45 5.49 7.87
N ASP A 708 2.62 6.47 7.50
CA ASP A 708 2.65 7.31 6.31
C ASP A 708 2.50 8.83 6.51
N ASN A 709 2.49 9.53 5.37
CA ASN A 709 2.13 10.92 5.08
C ASN A 709 0.81 11.56 5.67
N HIS A 710 0.15 11.03 6.72
CA HIS A 710 -1.17 11.55 7.17
C HIS A 710 -1.41 11.82 8.67
N GLY A 711 -0.50 11.47 9.59
CA GLY A 711 -0.75 11.73 11.03
C GLY A 711 -1.82 10.84 11.69
N GLY A 712 -2.48 9.96 10.94
CA GLY A 712 -2.69 8.60 11.42
C GLY A 712 -1.33 7.89 11.39
N VAL A 713 -0.91 7.27 12.51
CA VAL A 713 0.47 6.82 12.74
C VAL A 713 0.57 5.55 13.61
N TYR A 714 1.12 4.41 13.15
CA TYR A 714 0.63 3.07 13.53
C TYR A 714 1.62 1.90 13.85
N VAL A 715 1.14 0.74 14.38
CA VAL A 715 1.92 -0.27 15.17
C VAL A 715 1.28 -1.70 15.32
N THR A 716 2.04 -2.80 15.60
CA THR A 716 1.68 -4.26 15.80
C THR A 716 2.19 -4.97 17.12
N GLY A 717 2.47 -6.30 17.22
CA GLY A 717 2.35 -7.07 18.49
C GLY A 717 2.85 -8.51 18.80
N ARG A 718 2.40 -9.00 19.97
CA ARG A 718 2.24 -10.38 20.59
C ARG A 718 1.26 -10.21 21.83
N SER A 719 0.58 -11.20 22.50
CA SER A 719 -0.36 -11.07 23.70
C SER A 719 -1.29 -12.26 24.22
N GLN A 720 -0.89 -13.27 25.02
CA GLN A 720 -1.52 -14.63 25.26
C GLN A 720 -2.90 -14.95 24.62
N SER A 721 -2.93 -15.93 23.71
CA SER A 721 -4.17 -16.56 23.24
C SER A 721 -4.73 -17.49 24.31
N ILE A 722 -5.91 -17.13 24.79
CA ILE A 722 -6.57 -17.87 25.86
C ILE A 722 -8.04 -18.07 25.51
N GLY A 723 -8.27 -19.01 24.60
CA GLY A 723 -9.57 -19.59 24.27
C GLY A 723 -10.20 -20.43 25.40
N GLY A 724 -10.31 -19.94 26.64
CA GLY A 724 -11.17 -20.54 27.67
C GLY A 724 -10.50 -20.99 28.97
N GLU A 725 -10.81 -22.21 29.44
CA GLU A 725 -10.29 -22.80 30.70
C GLU A 725 -9.06 -23.70 30.50
N GLU A 726 -8.64 -23.97 29.27
CA GLU A 726 -7.36 -24.62 28.97
C GLU A 726 -6.37 -23.59 28.43
N VAL A 727 -5.14 -23.64 28.97
CA VAL A 727 -3.97 -23.01 28.36
C VAL A 727 -3.50 -24.01 27.31
N ASP A 728 -4.05 -23.88 26.10
CA ASP A 728 -3.25 -24.18 24.91
C ASP A 728 -2.32 -22.98 24.67
N PHE A 729 -1.65 -22.85 23.52
CA PHE A 729 -0.41 -22.11 23.40
C PHE A 729 -0.17 -21.00 22.28
N ALA A 730 -1.08 -20.25 21.63
CA ALA A 730 -0.85 -19.59 20.28
C ALA A 730 0.39 -18.70 19.91
N TYR A 731 0.85 -18.89 18.67
CA TYR A 731 1.11 -17.94 17.57
C TYR A 731 0.00 -16.92 17.16
N ASP A 732 0.18 -15.58 16.96
CA ASP A 732 -1.00 -14.65 16.68
C ASP A 732 -0.99 -13.13 16.14
N VAL A 733 -0.19 -12.58 15.19
CA VAL A 733 -0.05 -11.13 14.65
C VAL A 733 -0.92 -9.89 15.10
N ILE A 734 -0.61 -8.58 14.91
CA ILE A 734 -1.70 -7.54 14.98
C ILE A 734 -1.58 -6.21 14.24
N THR A 735 -2.44 -5.24 14.56
CA THR A 735 -2.16 -3.81 14.39
C THR A 735 -2.98 -3.00 15.38
N VAL A 736 -2.40 -2.20 16.30
CA VAL A 736 -3.20 -1.24 17.07
C VAL A 736 -2.59 0.16 17.41
N GLY A 737 -3.39 1.19 17.86
CA GLY A 737 -3.25 2.51 18.60
C GLY A 737 -3.30 4.05 18.13
N TYR A 738 -2.26 4.93 18.21
CA TYR A 738 -1.89 6.15 17.44
C TYR A 738 -2.91 7.32 17.21
N GLU A 739 -2.34 8.49 17.06
CA GLU A 739 -2.44 9.54 16.04
C GLU A 739 -1.23 10.41 16.35
N ALA A 740 -0.90 11.39 15.53
CA ALA A 740 0.18 12.32 15.80
C ALA A 740 0.10 13.16 17.10
N ALA A 741 -1.09 13.49 17.64
CA ALA A 741 -1.49 14.83 18.12
C ALA A 741 -2.13 15.04 19.55
N THR A 742 -2.97 14.16 20.12
CA THR A 742 -3.99 14.41 21.22
C THR A 742 -4.47 13.20 22.11
N GLY A 743 -3.66 12.18 22.39
CA GLY A 743 -3.94 11.01 23.28
C GLY A 743 -4.98 9.92 22.91
N GLU A 744 -6.29 10.30 22.80
CA GLU A 744 -7.54 9.66 23.38
C GLU A 744 -8.26 8.44 22.66
N GLN A 745 -8.76 7.48 23.48
CA GLN A 745 -9.20 6.06 23.26
C GLN A 745 -10.47 5.68 22.44
N LYS A 746 -10.47 4.50 21.74
CA LYS A 746 -11.53 4.09 20.77
C LYS A 746 -11.97 2.58 20.50
N TRP A 747 -11.29 1.46 20.84
CA TRP A 747 -11.21 0.26 19.93
C TRP A 747 -11.33 -1.23 20.49
N VAL A 748 -11.78 -2.27 19.70
CA VAL A 748 -11.73 -3.79 19.93
C VAL A 748 -11.88 -4.70 18.63
N ALA A 749 -11.11 -5.81 18.37
CA ALA A 749 -11.26 -6.79 17.20
C ALA A 749 -10.53 -8.20 17.29
N ARG A 750 -10.42 -8.97 16.16
CA ARG A 750 -9.68 -10.26 15.89
C ARG A 750 -9.22 -10.44 14.38
N TYR A 751 -8.09 -11.10 14.01
CA TYR A 751 -7.99 -12.08 12.85
C TYR A 751 -8.44 -13.46 13.37
N ASP A 752 -8.30 -14.53 12.60
CA ASP A 752 -8.23 -15.95 12.93
C ASP A 752 -7.93 -16.73 11.65
N GLY A 753 -6.83 -17.47 11.64
CA GLY A 753 -6.50 -18.43 10.58
C GLY A 753 -6.33 -19.87 11.03
N ASN A 754 -6.82 -20.24 12.20
CA ASN A 754 -6.61 -21.52 12.91
C ASN A 754 -5.17 -21.75 13.46
N GLY A 755 -4.85 -21.30 14.68
CA GLY A 755 -3.74 -21.77 15.55
C GLY A 755 -2.84 -20.83 16.45
N LEU A 756 -1.57 -20.36 16.25
CA LEU A 756 -0.46 -20.56 15.26
C LEU A 756 -0.26 -19.33 14.33
N ASP A 757 0.62 -18.28 14.52
CA ASP A 757 0.71 -17.00 13.71
C ASP A 757 1.95 -15.98 13.69
N PHE A 758 2.31 -15.31 14.80
CA PHE A 758 3.27 -14.17 15.03
C PHE A 758 3.26 -12.86 14.23
N ALA A 759 4.01 -11.86 14.71
CA ALA A 759 4.23 -10.53 14.13
C ALA A 759 5.67 -10.17 13.79
N THR A 760 5.88 -9.62 12.62
CA THR A 760 6.90 -8.58 12.51
C THR A 760 6.56 -7.69 11.37
N ALA A 761 6.35 -6.41 11.60
CA ALA A 761 6.64 -5.50 10.52
C ALA A 761 5.67 -4.33 10.42
N ILE A 762 5.73 -3.54 9.34
CA ILE A 762 4.72 -2.63 8.76
C ILE A 762 5.40 -1.71 7.71
N ALA A 763 4.78 -1.47 6.53
CA ALA A 763 5.01 -0.42 5.49
C ALA A 763 3.71 0.27 5.01
N VAL A 764 3.70 1.15 3.97
CA VAL A 764 2.60 2.10 3.63
C VAL A 764 2.46 2.71 2.15
N ASP A 765 1.60 2.27 1.20
CA ASP A 765 1.52 2.74 -0.24
C ASP A 765 0.84 4.09 -0.61
N ASN A 766 -0.31 4.12 -1.30
CA ASN A 766 -1.10 5.31 -1.63
C ASN A 766 -2.63 5.11 -1.52
N ALA A 767 -3.13 3.87 -1.36
CA ALA A 767 -4.55 3.51 -1.42
C ALA A 767 -5.24 3.17 -0.05
N GLY A 768 -4.74 3.71 1.07
CA GLY A 768 -5.17 3.48 2.47
C GLY A 768 -4.98 2.06 3.04
N GLY A 769 -4.35 1.95 4.23
CA GLY A 769 -4.47 0.86 5.22
C GLY A 769 -3.28 -0.02 5.56
N VAL A 770 -3.47 -1.23 6.10
CA VAL A 770 -2.50 -1.95 6.96
C VAL A 770 -2.09 -3.47 6.69
N TYR A 771 -1.21 -3.89 5.74
CA TYR A 771 -1.17 -5.32 5.24
C TYR A 771 -0.66 -6.49 6.12
N VAL A 772 -0.44 -6.26 7.40
CA VAL A 772 -0.15 -7.13 8.57
C VAL A 772 0.39 -8.60 8.44
N THR A 773 1.36 -8.94 7.56
CA THR A 773 1.73 -10.33 7.11
C THR A 773 1.91 -11.49 8.15
N GLY A 774 2.30 -12.73 7.77
CA GLY A 774 2.86 -13.70 8.75
C GLY A 774 2.68 -15.21 8.51
N HIS A 775 2.29 -15.98 9.55
CA HIS A 775 2.28 -17.44 9.67
C HIS A 775 1.09 -18.27 10.37
N SER A 776 -0.17 -18.35 9.85
CA SER A 776 -1.35 -19.30 9.89
C SER A 776 -1.67 -20.52 8.92
N GLU A 777 -1.90 -21.72 9.47
CA GLU A 777 -3.06 -22.64 9.32
C GLU A 777 -3.57 -23.07 7.93
N THR A 778 -2.87 -24.00 7.25
CA THR A 778 -3.50 -24.96 6.33
C THR A 778 -3.24 -26.47 6.59
N SER A 779 -3.28 -27.36 5.57
CA SER A 779 -3.66 -28.81 5.63
C SER A 779 -2.70 -30.03 5.39
N SER A 780 -1.68 -30.08 4.50
CA SER A 780 -0.79 -31.27 4.25
C SER A 780 0.72 -31.09 3.80
N GLY A 781 1.49 -30.10 4.30
CA GLY A 781 2.56 -29.34 3.59
C GLY A 781 2.93 -27.98 4.28
N GLY A 782 3.32 -26.89 3.55
CA GLY A 782 3.70 -25.58 4.16
C GLY A 782 4.02 -24.39 3.21
N ALA A 783 3.49 -23.18 3.46
CA ALA A 783 3.76 -21.88 2.77
C ALA A 783 3.04 -20.56 3.27
N PHE A 784 3.77 -19.46 3.59
CA PHE A 784 3.63 -17.95 3.79
C PHE A 784 2.34 -17.00 3.79
N ASN A 785 2.28 -15.74 4.35
CA ASN A 785 1.12 -14.77 4.18
C ASN A 785 1.35 -13.18 4.18
N THR A 786 0.30 -12.33 3.90
CA THR A 786 0.00 -10.82 3.90
C THR A 786 -1.53 -10.53 3.60
N ILE A 787 -2.17 -9.34 3.86
CA ILE A 787 -3.64 -9.04 3.57
C ILE A 787 -4.02 -7.57 3.26
N LYS A 788 -5.11 -7.26 2.49
CA LYS A 788 -5.81 -5.93 2.39
C LYS A 788 -7.22 -5.77 3.03
N TYR A 789 -7.31 -4.96 4.09
CA TYR A 789 -8.29 -3.90 4.43
C TYR A 789 -7.82 -2.40 4.18
N LYS A 790 -8.13 -1.32 4.94
CA LYS A 790 -7.79 0.10 4.55
C LYS A 790 -7.38 1.09 5.68
N ALA A 791 -7.66 2.38 5.46
CA ALA A 791 -7.74 3.46 6.43
C ALA A 791 -9.18 3.92 6.80
N GLU A 792 -10.14 3.90 5.86
CA GLU A 792 -11.36 4.73 5.90
C GLU A 792 -12.60 4.16 6.63
N ASP A 793 -12.74 2.84 6.79
CA ASP A 793 -13.93 2.20 7.41
C ASP A 793 -13.63 1.32 8.63
N GLY A 794 -12.38 0.97 8.91
CA GLY A 794 -11.99 -0.11 9.85
C GLY A 794 -12.29 -1.51 9.30
N THR A 795 -13.47 -1.72 8.65
CA THR A 795 -14.42 -2.86 8.87
C THR A 795 -14.95 -3.70 7.67
N GLN A 796 -14.87 -3.35 6.36
CA GLN A 796 -15.52 -4.15 5.28
C GLN A 796 -14.68 -4.50 4.00
N VAL A 797 -13.81 -5.53 4.03
CA VAL A 797 -12.85 -5.94 2.95
C VAL A 797 -12.62 -7.50 2.93
N TRP A 798 -11.41 -8.10 2.67
CA TRP A 798 -11.23 -9.51 2.16
C TRP A 798 -10.20 -10.46 2.86
N ALA A 799 -9.93 -11.65 2.26
CA ALA A 799 -9.04 -12.74 2.70
C ALA A 799 -8.23 -13.47 1.56
N ILE A 800 -6.86 -13.53 1.50
CA ILE A 800 -6.08 -14.60 0.79
C ILE A 800 -4.78 -15.06 1.50
N GLN A 801 -4.52 -16.33 1.20
CA GLN A 801 -3.52 -17.32 1.53
C GLN A 801 -3.31 -18.11 0.24
N THR A 802 -2.14 -18.61 -0.12
CA THR A 802 -1.96 -19.07 -1.51
C THR A 802 -1.91 -20.56 -1.75
N GLU A 803 -1.02 -21.04 -2.61
CA GLU A 803 -1.23 -22.35 -3.23
C GLU A 803 -0.43 -23.49 -2.59
N GLU A 804 -1.17 -24.32 -1.86
CA GLU A 804 -0.70 -25.56 -1.28
C GLU A 804 -0.01 -26.45 -2.33
N GLY A 805 1.10 -27.10 -1.98
CA GLY A 805 1.85 -27.99 -2.88
C GLY A 805 3.37 -27.87 -2.80
N GLU A 806 3.88 -26.78 -2.24
CA GLU A 806 5.26 -26.64 -1.82
C GLU A 806 5.32 -26.56 -0.28
N ILE A 807 6.51 -26.69 0.30
CA ILE A 807 6.63 -27.19 1.67
C ILE A 807 7.52 -26.35 2.58
N ASP A 808 6.84 -25.87 3.65
CA ASP A 808 7.24 -25.32 5.04
C ASP A 808 7.73 -23.91 4.58
N ASP A 809 7.09 -22.73 4.82
CA ASP A 809 7.62 -21.39 4.40
C ASP A 809 7.26 -20.09 5.22
N THR A 810 8.09 -19.57 6.13
CA THR A 810 7.73 -18.34 6.92
C THR A 810 7.79 -17.02 6.19
N ALA A 811 6.90 -16.10 6.59
CA ALA A 811 6.85 -14.66 6.31
C ALA A 811 7.59 -13.72 7.27
N ARG A 812 8.18 -12.64 6.70
CA ARG A 812 9.44 -11.89 7.04
C ARG A 812 9.32 -10.35 6.84
N ASP A 813 10.03 -9.76 5.87
CA ASP A 813 10.18 -8.29 5.72
C ASP A 813 9.83 -7.57 4.37
N LEU A 814 9.14 -6.41 4.36
CA LEU A 814 8.43 -5.71 3.24
C LEU A 814 8.80 -4.28 2.84
N ALA A 815 8.16 -3.77 1.78
CA ALA A 815 8.80 -3.15 0.63
C ALA A 815 7.84 -2.26 -0.18
N LEU A 816 8.16 -1.10 -0.83
CA LEU A 816 7.06 -0.23 -1.35
C LEU A 816 7.00 0.71 -2.56
N ASP A 817 8.02 1.29 -3.18
CA ASP A 817 8.02 1.72 -4.61
C ASP A 817 7.79 3.22 -5.17
N THR A 818 6.75 3.63 -5.96
CA THR A 818 6.28 4.97 -6.57
C THR A 818 4.79 5.22 -7.13
N GLU A 819 3.88 4.23 -7.39
CA GLU A 819 2.57 4.19 -8.11
C GLU A 819 1.60 2.99 -7.77
N GLY A 820 2.05 1.71 -7.66
CA GLY A 820 1.23 0.54 -7.21
C GLY A 820 1.59 -0.95 -7.57
N ASN A 821 2.66 -1.61 -7.06
CA ASN A 821 2.77 -3.12 -6.99
C ASN A 821 3.59 -3.62 -5.75
N VAL A 822 3.56 -4.92 -5.34
CA VAL A 822 3.33 -5.43 -3.91
C VAL A 822 4.02 -6.71 -3.13
N PHE A 823 5.20 -7.46 -3.06
CA PHE A 823 6.62 -7.86 -3.69
C PHE A 823 6.95 -9.37 -3.07
N VAL A 824 8.10 -9.81 -2.43
CA VAL A 824 8.52 -10.80 -1.36
C VAL A 824 10.03 -11.31 -1.46
N THR A 825 10.72 -12.22 -0.65
CA THR A 825 12.12 -12.91 -0.72
C THR A 825 12.73 -13.58 0.62
N GLY A 826 12.73 -14.92 1.04
CA GLY A 826 13.04 -15.46 2.47
C GLY A 826 13.89 -16.71 3.04
N TYR A 827 13.36 -17.72 3.84
CA TYR A 827 14.03 -18.96 4.51
C TYR A 827 13.37 -20.43 4.31
N SER A 828 12.72 -20.97 3.24
CA SER A 828 12.49 -22.46 3.12
C SER A 828 12.43 -23.21 1.74
N PHE A 829 11.69 -24.32 1.55
CA PHE A 829 12.38 -25.60 1.32
C PHE A 829 11.88 -26.57 0.25
N ARG A 830 12.67 -26.90 -0.78
CA ARG A 830 12.44 -28.12 -1.61
C ARG A 830 13.34 -29.28 -1.16
N PRO A 831 12.74 -30.44 -0.81
CA PRO A 831 13.47 -31.68 -0.59
C PRO A 831 14.26 -32.13 -1.80
N GLY A 832 15.40 -32.78 -1.56
CA GLY A 832 16.29 -33.29 -2.59
C GLY A 832 17.13 -32.22 -3.28
N THR A 833 16.86 -30.95 -3.00
CA THR A 833 17.68 -29.83 -3.40
C THR A 833 18.20 -29.12 -2.12
N GLY A 834 17.43 -28.29 -1.39
CA GLY A 834 17.98 -27.40 -0.35
C GLY A 834 17.62 -25.90 -0.51
N ALA A 835 18.52 -24.99 -0.15
CA ALA A 835 18.17 -23.67 0.38
C ALA A 835 17.63 -22.52 -0.50
N ASP A 836 16.54 -22.78 -1.21
CA ASP A 836 15.34 -21.95 -1.49
C ASP A 836 15.41 -20.47 -2.06
N ILE A 837 14.32 -19.78 -2.51
CA ILE A 837 13.73 -18.38 -2.33
C ILE A 837 12.48 -18.23 -3.19
N LEU A 838 11.40 -17.65 -2.65
CA LEU A 838 10.04 -17.77 -3.19
C LEU A 838 9.31 -16.60 -3.90
N THR A 839 9.93 -15.53 -4.42
CA THR A 839 9.29 -14.19 -4.66
C THR A 839 7.96 -14.04 -5.46
N VAL A 840 7.28 -12.86 -5.35
CA VAL A 840 5.87 -12.60 -5.74
C VAL A 840 5.52 -11.15 -6.27
N LYS A 841 4.36 -10.94 -6.96
CA LYS A 841 3.95 -9.96 -8.05
C LYS A 841 2.57 -9.20 -8.02
N TYR A 842 1.54 -9.58 -7.26
CA TYR A 842 0.14 -9.03 -7.23
C TYR A 842 -0.12 -7.53 -7.46
N SER A 843 -0.20 -7.07 -8.70
CA SER A 843 -0.40 -5.64 -8.96
C SER A 843 -1.71 -5.09 -8.41
N GLN A 844 -1.76 -3.77 -8.12
CA GLN A 844 -3.05 -3.13 -7.95
C GLN A 844 -3.85 -3.31 -9.23
N GLY A 845 -5.12 -3.70 -9.06
CA GLY A 845 -6.16 -3.29 -9.99
C GLY A 845 -6.36 -1.78 -9.93
N GLN A 846 -5.39 -0.99 -10.42
CA GLN A 846 -5.43 0.48 -10.39
C GLN A 846 -6.64 0.99 -11.17
N CYS A 847 -7.64 1.47 -10.44
CA CYS A 847 -8.89 1.94 -11.02
C CYS A 847 -8.68 3.29 -11.70
N ALA A 848 -8.22 3.24 -12.95
CA ALA A 848 -7.90 4.40 -13.78
C ALA A 848 -8.95 5.51 -13.65
N VAL A 849 -8.49 6.74 -13.35
CA VAL A 849 -9.33 7.90 -13.10
C VAL A 849 -10.12 8.27 -14.36
N LEU A 850 -11.44 8.16 -14.27
CA LEU A 850 -12.35 8.36 -15.40
C LEU A 850 -12.72 9.84 -15.54
N ALA A 851 -12.83 10.29 -16.79
CA ALA A 851 -13.28 11.64 -17.11
C ALA A 851 -14.82 11.74 -17.08
N ASP A 852 -15.33 12.86 -16.56
CA ASP A 852 -16.75 13.20 -16.56
C ASP A 852 -17.37 13.04 -17.97
N ALA A 853 -18.27 12.07 -18.11
CA ALA A 853 -18.92 11.76 -19.37
C ALA A 853 -20.45 11.94 -19.33
N ALA A 854 -21.01 12.31 -20.49
CA ALA A 854 -22.45 12.49 -20.68
C ALA A 854 -23.00 11.48 -21.69
N ILE A 855 -24.20 10.95 -21.43
CA ILE A 855 -24.92 10.08 -22.36
C ILE A 855 -25.36 10.92 -23.56
N GLN A 856 -24.93 10.52 -24.77
CA GLN A 856 -25.41 11.06 -26.03
C GLN A 856 -26.59 10.22 -26.54
N GLY A 857 -27.67 10.89 -26.96
CA GLY A 857 -28.85 10.27 -27.57
C GLY A 857 -30.03 11.24 -27.63
N SER A 858 -31.16 10.83 -28.21
CA SER A 858 -32.36 11.67 -28.29
C SER A 858 -33.08 11.73 -26.95
N THR A 859 -33.28 12.94 -26.42
CA THR A 859 -34.00 13.17 -25.15
C THR A 859 -35.52 13.27 -25.32
N THR A 860 -36.04 13.04 -26.53
CA THR A 860 -37.45 12.83 -26.86
C THR A 860 -37.62 11.67 -27.85
N ALA A 861 -38.71 10.90 -27.74
CA ALA A 861 -39.02 9.78 -28.64
C ALA A 861 -40.53 9.54 -28.73
N ALA A 862 -41.04 9.13 -29.88
CA ALA A 862 -42.45 8.77 -30.02
C ALA A 862 -42.72 7.34 -29.46
N VAL A 863 -43.94 7.08 -28.99
CA VAL A 863 -44.35 5.73 -28.59
C VAL A 863 -44.22 4.72 -29.75
N ASN A 864 -43.76 3.50 -29.44
CA ASN A 864 -43.47 2.42 -30.39
C ASN A 864 -42.32 2.68 -31.38
N THR A 865 -41.34 3.54 -31.08
CA THR A 865 -40.11 3.65 -31.88
C THR A 865 -39.04 2.69 -31.37
N GLY A 866 -38.55 1.81 -32.26
CA GLY A 866 -37.46 0.90 -31.96
C GLY A 866 -36.07 1.42 -32.33
N ASN A 867 -35.03 0.76 -31.83
CA ASN A 867 -33.61 1.03 -32.09
C ASN A 867 -33.13 2.47 -31.78
N ALA A 868 -33.61 3.09 -30.70
CA ALA A 868 -33.06 4.35 -30.22
C ALA A 868 -31.70 4.11 -29.54
N ILE A 869 -30.62 4.58 -30.15
CA ILE A 869 -29.25 4.40 -29.62
C ILE A 869 -28.91 5.49 -28.59
N TYR A 870 -28.37 5.07 -27.46
CA TYR A 870 -27.77 5.91 -26.43
C TYR A 870 -26.34 5.44 -26.16
N THR A 871 -25.37 6.36 -26.12
CA THR A 871 -23.94 6.04 -26.00
C THR A 871 -23.27 6.95 -24.98
N LEU A 872 -22.46 6.38 -24.08
CA LEU A 872 -21.53 7.13 -23.25
C LEU A 872 -20.22 7.32 -24.03
N THR A 873 -19.77 8.57 -24.20
CA THR A 873 -18.53 8.89 -24.94
C THR A 873 -17.57 9.70 -24.08
N GLY A 874 -16.28 9.35 -24.10
CA GLY A 874 -15.21 10.15 -23.49
C GLY A 874 -14.84 9.79 -22.04
N SER A 875 -15.47 8.78 -21.44
CA SER A 875 -15.18 8.34 -20.06
C SER A 875 -13.88 7.55 -19.90
N ASN A 876 -13.41 6.88 -20.96
CA ASN A 876 -12.36 5.84 -20.93
C ASN A 876 -12.69 4.61 -20.05
N ALA A 877 -13.97 4.40 -19.72
CA ALA A 877 -14.42 3.26 -18.91
C ALA A 877 -14.41 1.92 -19.68
N THR A 878 -14.39 0.81 -18.93
CA THR A 878 -14.45 -0.56 -19.49
C THR A 878 -15.70 -1.32 -19.03
N SER A 879 -16.26 -0.96 -17.88
CA SER A 879 -17.46 -1.57 -17.28
C SER A 879 -18.64 -0.61 -17.31
N TYR A 880 -19.84 -1.13 -17.60
CA TYR A 880 -21.04 -0.34 -17.92
C TYR A 880 -22.33 -1.03 -17.46
N THR A 881 -23.01 -0.44 -16.47
CA THR A 881 -24.33 -0.89 -15.99
C THR A 881 -25.40 0.15 -16.34
N TRP A 882 -26.25 -0.14 -17.33
CA TRP A 882 -27.38 0.72 -17.66
C TRP A 882 -28.62 0.38 -16.83
N ARG A 883 -29.43 1.39 -16.53
CA ARG A 883 -30.74 1.24 -15.88
C ARG A 883 -31.72 2.28 -16.39
N ILE A 884 -32.88 1.82 -16.87
CA ILE A 884 -33.98 2.68 -17.31
C ILE A 884 -35.14 2.53 -16.32
N THR A 885 -35.70 3.64 -15.83
CA THR A 885 -36.89 3.66 -14.94
C THR A 885 -37.95 4.63 -15.47
N GLY A 886 -39.23 4.26 -15.36
CA GLY A 886 -40.35 5.16 -15.68
C GLY A 886 -40.67 6.14 -14.54
N SER A 887 -41.57 7.11 -14.74
CA SER A 887 -41.93 8.12 -13.73
C SER A 887 -42.56 7.54 -12.47
N SER A 888 -43.08 6.32 -12.57
CA SER A 888 -43.61 5.52 -11.46
C SER A 888 -42.54 4.79 -10.62
N GLY A 889 -41.25 4.90 -10.98
CA GLY A 889 -40.12 4.22 -10.33
C GLY A 889 -39.94 2.76 -10.73
N ASN A 890 -40.77 2.22 -11.63
CA ASN A 890 -40.63 0.85 -12.15
C ASN A 890 -39.50 0.77 -13.19
N ASP A 891 -38.70 -0.29 -13.13
CA ASP A 891 -37.65 -0.59 -14.10
C ASP A 891 -38.22 -0.92 -15.49
N TYR A 892 -37.52 -0.49 -16.54
CA TYR A 892 -37.86 -0.75 -17.94
C TYR A 892 -36.79 -1.61 -18.62
N THR A 893 -37.20 -2.72 -19.21
CA THR A 893 -36.31 -3.78 -19.72
C THR A 893 -36.30 -3.91 -21.26
N GLY A 894 -36.97 -3.00 -21.98
CA GLY A 894 -37.01 -2.99 -23.45
C GLY A 894 -35.75 -2.39 -24.09
N PHE A 895 -34.57 -2.91 -23.74
CA PHE A 895 -33.30 -2.47 -24.32
C PHE A 895 -32.30 -3.62 -24.43
N THR A 896 -31.28 -3.43 -25.27
CA THR A 896 -30.16 -4.35 -25.50
C THR A 896 -28.83 -3.58 -25.46
N GLY A 897 -27.71 -4.27 -25.20
CA GLY A 897 -26.38 -3.65 -25.06
C GLY A 897 -25.88 -3.45 -23.62
N GLN A 898 -26.55 -4.04 -22.62
CA GLN A 898 -26.07 -4.08 -21.23
C GLN A 898 -24.63 -4.59 -21.16
N GLY A 899 -23.79 -3.99 -20.32
CA GLY A 899 -22.35 -4.30 -20.23
C GLY A 899 -21.47 -3.56 -21.24
N THR A 900 -22.05 -2.72 -22.13
CA THR A 900 -21.27 -1.97 -23.14
C THR A 900 -21.52 -0.46 -23.05
N SER A 901 -20.66 0.33 -23.69
CA SER A 901 -20.78 1.81 -23.73
C SER A 901 -22.00 2.33 -24.52
N SER A 902 -22.81 1.46 -25.13
CA SER A 902 -24.00 1.85 -25.90
C SER A 902 -25.17 0.90 -25.71
N ILE A 903 -26.39 1.42 -25.54
CA ILE A 903 -27.62 0.62 -25.57
C ILE A 903 -28.53 1.01 -26.73
N SER A 904 -29.24 0.01 -27.25
CA SER A 904 -30.33 0.17 -28.19
C SER A 904 -31.65 -0.05 -27.45
N VAL A 905 -32.51 0.98 -27.42
CA VAL A 905 -33.78 0.98 -26.66
C VAL A 905 -34.96 0.95 -27.62
N ASP A 906 -35.93 0.09 -27.34
CA ASP A 906 -37.24 0.09 -28.00
C ASP A 906 -38.26 0.76 -27.07
N TRP A 907 -38.83 1.90 -27.49
CA TRP A 907 -39.73 2.67 -26.64
C TRP A 907 -41.18 2.15 -26.70
N PRO A 908 -41.88 2.00 -25.56
CA PRO A 908 -43.16 1.29 -25.50
C PRO A 908 -44.34 2.08 -26.06
N ALA A 909 -45.50 1.43 -26.14
CA ALA A 909 -46.77 2.03 -26.56
C ALA A 909 -47.33 3.08 -25.58
N THR A 910 -46.88 3.05 -24.33
CA THR A 910 -47.36 3.89 -23.22
C THR A 910 -46.49 5.14 -23.12
N PRO A 911 -47.05 6.36 -23.17
CA PRO A 911 -46.29 7.57 -22.90
C PRO A 911 -45.83 7.60 -21.45
N ASP A 912 -44.56 7.91 -21.22
CA ASP A 912 -43.99 8.19 -19.89
C ASP A 912 -42.70 9.02 -20.04
N VAL A 913 -42.19 9.61 -18.96
CA VAL A 913 -40.84 10.17 -18.94
C VAL A 913 -39.91 9.14 -18.30
N TYR A 914 -38.94 8.68 -19.08
CA TYR A 914 -37.98 7.66 -18.65
C TYR A 914 -36.68 8.30 -18.19
N LYS A 915 -36.20 7.88 -17.02
CA LYS A 915 -34.89 8.17 -16.48
C LYS A 915 -33.92 7.09 -16.95
N LEU A 916 -33.00 7.46 -17.82
CA LEU A 916 -32.01 6.57 -18.43
C LEU A 916 -30.66 6.87 -17.81
N SER A 917 -30.20 5.95 -16.96
CA SER A 917 -29.03 6.09 -16.09
C SER A 917 -27.96 5.10 -16.53
N ILE A 918 -26.68 5.45 -16.35
CA ILE A 918 -25.55 4.54 -16.50
C ILE A 918 -24.59 4.73 -15.32
N SER A 919 -24.18 3.61 -14.75
CA SER A 919 -23.06 3.49 -13.82
C SER A 919 -21.87 2.93 -14.59
N TYR A 920 -20.71 3.56 -14.52
CA TYR A 920 -19.53 3.19 -15.31
C TYR A 920 -18.22 3.27 -14.53
N SER A 921 -17.34 2.30 -14.75
CA SER A 921 -16.08 2.12 -13.99
C SER A 921 -14.93 1.63 -14.88
N SER A 922 -13.69 1.78 -14.41
CA SER A 922 -12.45 1.37 -15.10
C SER A 922 -12.23 -0.15 -15.13
N GLY A 923 -13.01 -0.89 -14.36
CA GLY A 923 -13.07 -2.35 -14.33
C GLY A 923 -14.28 -2.84 -13.52
N ALA A 924 -14.48 -4.15 -13.44
CA ALA A 924 -15.33 -4.74 -12.39
C ALA A 924 -14.64 -4.50 -11.02
N GLY A 925 -15.42 -4.27 -9.96
CA GLY A 925 -14.90 -3.92 -8.62
C GLY A 925 -14.57 -2.44 -8.44
N CYS A 926 -14.05 -1.76 -9.47
CA CYS A 926 -13.67 -0.34 -9.39
C CYS A 926 -14.83 0.63 -9.06
N PRO A 927 -14.54 1.75 -8.36
CA PRO A 927 -15.52 2.81 -8.08
C PRO A 927 -16.22 3.30 -9.35
N ALA A 928 -17.56 3.35 -9.31
CA ALA A 928 -18.38 3.72 -10.45
C ALA A 928 -18.83 5.19 -10.39
N GLN A 929 -18.73 5.87 -11.52
CA GLN A 929 -19.37 7.17 -11.75
C GLN A 929 -20.79 6.94 -12.30
N ASP A 930 -21.77 7.69 -11.79
CA ASP A 930 -23.15 7.68 -12.28
C ASP A 930 -23.44 8.92 -13.15
N THR A 931 -24.03 8.72 -14.33
CA THR A 931 -24.62 9.82 -15.12
C THR A 931 -26.01 9.44 -15.62
N THR A 932 -26.83 10.43 -15.98
CA THR A 932 -28.26 10.22 -16.28
C THR A 932 -28.80 11.27 -17.25
N ILE A 933 -29.69 10.83 -18.15
CA ILE A 933 -30.53 11.71 -18.98
C ILE A 933 -32.01 11.35 -18.86
N TYR A 934 -32.87 12.27 -19.30
CA TYR A 934 -34.33 12.15 -19.22
C TYR A 934 -34.96 12.17 -20.61
N VAL A 935 -35.58 11.04 -20.97
CA VAL A 935 -36.20 10.80 -22.28
C VAL A 935 -37.71 10.91 -22.16
N HIS A 936 -38.27 11.92 -22.83
CA HIS A 936 -39.72 12.11 -22.91
C HIS A 936 -40.28 11.18 -24.00
N VAL A 937 -40.91 10.07 -23.61
CA VAL A 937 -41.59 9.15 -24.55
C VAL A 937 -43.04 9.59 -24.70
N PHE A 938 -43.37 10.13 -25.87
CA PHE A 938 -44.56 10.94 -26.06
C PHE A 938 -45.52 10.36 -27.11
N ASN A 939 -46.78 10.81 -27.07
CA ASN A 939 -47.79 10.46 -28.06
C ASN A 939 -48.58 11.73 -28.47
N PRO A 940 -48.48 12.18 -29.73
CA PRO A 940 -49.21 13.37 -30.22
C PRO A 940 -50.73 13.30 -30.05
N GLN A 941 -51.27 12.09 -29.91
CA GLN A 941 -52.69 11.80 -29.75
C GLN A 941 -53.10 11.63 -28.28
N ALA A 942 -52.20 11.77 -27.29
CA ALA A 942 -52.55 11.57 -25.86
C ALA A 942 -53.48 12.66 -25.30
N GLY A 943 -53.54 13.84 -25.93
CA GLY A 943 -54.42 14.94 -25.55
C GLY A 943 -53.70 16.27 -25.39
N PHE A 944 -54.12 17.06 -24.41
CA PHE A 944 -53.42 18.29 -24.01
C PHE A 944 -53.69 18.66 -22.55
N VAL A 945 -52.83 19.47 -21.95
CA VAL A 945 -53.00 20.00 -20.59
C VAL A 945 -53.29 21.50 -20.62
N THR A 946 -54.16 21.95 -19.72
CA THR A 946 -54.44 23.37 -19.44
C THR A 946 -54.55 23.60 -17.95
N GLY A 947 -54.18 24.77 -17.46
CA GLY A 947 -54.54 25.20 -16.11
C GLY A 947 -54.21 26.66 -15.85
N SER A 948 -54.76 27.19 -14.77
CA SER A 948 -54.33 28.49 -14.22
C SER A 948 -54.71 28.58 -12.76
N GLY A 949 -53.89 29.27 -11.97
CA GLY A 949 -54.11 29.41 -10.55
C GLY A 949 -53.01 30.16 -9.83
N TRP A 950 -52.88 29.87 -8.54
CA TRP A 950 -51.82 30.35 -7.69
C TRP A 950 -51.38 29.26 -6.71
N LEU A 951 -50.17 29.39 -6.19
CA LEU A 951 -49.63 28.62 -5.09
C LEU A 951 -48.77 29.53 -4.20
N THR A 952 -48.34 29.03 -3.04
CA THR A 952 -47.40 29.74 -2.16
C THR A 952 -46.08 28.98 -2.17
N THR A 953 -44.99 29.64 -2.53
CA THR A 953 -43.64 29.10 -2.39
C THR A 953 -43.07 29.40 -1.00
N PRO A 954 -42.35 28.46 -0.36
CA PRO A 954 -41.50 28.77 0.78
C PRO A 954 -40.31 29.64 0.33
N ALA A 955 -39.62 30.26 1.29
CA ALA A 955 -38.31 30.83 1.01
C ALA A 955 -37.28 29.68 0.84
N ASN A 956 -36.41 29.77 -0.16
CA ASN A 956 -35.23 28.93 -0.29
C ASN A 956 -34.06 29.82 -0.79
N PRO A 957 -32.93 29.93 -0.05
CA PRO A 957 -31.77 30.71 -0.48
C PRO A 957 -31.07 30.15 -1.73
N ASP A 958 -31.17 28.85 -2.01
CA ASP A 958 -30.49 28.16 -3.12
C ASP A 958 -31.02 28.60 -4.50
N PHE A 959 -32.19 29.22 -4.55
CA PHE A 959 -32.86 29.65 -5.78
C PHE A 959 -33.00 31.18 -5.81
N GLU A 960 -32.46 31.81 -6.86
CA GLU A 960 -32.45 33.28 -7.06
C GLU A 960 -33.83 33.93 -6.87
N LEU A 961 -34.91 33.27 -7.31
CA LEU A 961 -36.27 33.81 -7.28
C LEU A 961 -37.08 33.40 -6.03
N MET A 962 -36.45 32.79 -5.03
CA MET A 962 -37.11 32.27 -3.82
C MET A 962 -36.54 32.82 -2.51
N GLN A 963 -35.81 33.93 -2.56
CA GLN A 963 -35.18 34.56 -1.38
C GLN A 963 -36.19 35.00 -0.28
N ALA A 964 -37.49 35.02 -0.59
CA ALA A 964 -38.57 35.18 0.37
C ALA A 964 -39.76 34.27 0.01
N SER A 965 -40.57 33.87 1.01
CA SER A 965 -41.80 33.14 0.76
C SER A 965 -42.81 34.04 0.03
N SER A 966 -43.39 33.52 -1.04
CA SER A 966 -44.16 34.31 -1.99
C SER A 966 -45.46 33.63 -2.36
N ARG A 967 -46.48 34.43 -2.70
CA ARG A 967 -47.54 33.93 -3.57
C ARG A 967 -47.06 34.03 -5.01
N VAL A 968 -47.34 32.99 -5.79
CA VAL A 968 -46.96 32.92 -7.20
C VAL A 968 -48.18 32.57 -8.02
N GLN A 969 -48.48 33.36 -9.05
CA GLN A 969 -49.56 33.10 -10.00
C GLN A 969 -49.00 32.40 -11.24
N TRP A 970 -49.74 31.44 -11.77
CA TRP A 970 -49.32 30.63 -12.90
C TRP A 970 -50.47 30.41 -13.89
N ALA A 971 -50.13 30.32 -15.17
CA ALA A 971 -51.03 29.89 -16.23
C ALA A 971 -50.27 29.00 -17.21
N LEU A 972 -50.88 27.90 -17.63
CA LEU A 972 -50.26 26.91 -18.49
C LEU A 972 -51.20 26.34 -19.56
N VAL A 973 -50.64 26.09 -20.73
CA VAL A 973 -51.22 25.26 -21.78
C VAL A 973 -50.11 24.57 -22.56
N ALA A 974 -50.22 23.27 -22.82
CA ALA A 974 -49.33 22.55 -23.72
C ALA A 974 -50.13 21.51 -24.52
N LYS A 975 -49.95 21.51 -25.85
CA LYS A 975 -50.60 20.59 -26.80
C LYS A 975 -49.74 20.37 -28.04
N TYR A 976 -49.91 19.24 -28.71
CA TYR A 976 -49.34 19.05 -30.05
C TYR A 976 -50.11 19.85 -31.13
N LYS A 977 -49.47 20.08 -32.27
CA LYS A 977 -50.13 20.59 -33.48
C LYS A 977 -50.86 19.45 -34.21
N PRO A 978 -52.10 19.64 -34.69
CA PRO A 978 -52.79 18.61 -35.48
C PRO A 978 -52.03 18.29 -36.77
N LYS A 979 -51.81 16.99 -37.03
CA LYS A 979 -51.11 16.39 -38.19
C LYS A 979 -49.58 16.49 -38.21
N THR A 980 -48.93 16.94 -37.15
CA THR A 980 -47.48 16.80 -36.96
C THR A 980 -47.22 15.78 -35.86
N GLU A 981 -46.23 14.93 -36.03
CA GLU A 981 -45.97 13.79 -35.14
C GLU A 981 -45.05 14.13 -33.97
N ASP A 982 -44.63 15.39 -33.83
CA ASP A 982 -43.64 15.86 -32.84
C ASP A 982 -43.87 17.32 -32.40
N VAL A 983 -44.35 18.20 -33.28
CA VAL A 983 -44.37 19.65 -33.01
C VAL A 983 -45.34 20.03 -31.88
N ALA A 984 -44.78 20.54 -30.80
CA ALA A 984 -45.49 21.04 -29.63
C ALA A 984 -45.85 22.54 -29.77
N GLN A 985 -46.81 22.98 -28.97
CA GLN A 985 -47.18 24.39 -28.85
C GLN A 985 -47.83 24.63 -27.48
N GLY A 986 -47.50 25.76 -26.86
CA GLY A 986 -47.98 26.05 -25.52
C GLY A 986 -47.58 27.43 -25.05
N SER A 987 -47.89 27.69 -23.79
CA SER A 987 -47.41 28.84 -23.04
C SER A 987 -47.41 28.48 -21.56
N LEU A 988 -46.29 28.71 -20.90
CA LEU A 988 -46.17 28.84 -19.46
C LEU A 988 -45.96 30.32 -19.12
N MET A 989 -46.71 30.82 -18.14
CA MET A 989 -46.49 32.10 -17.50
C MET A 989 -46.42 31.90 -15.98
N LEU A 990 -45.43 32.53 -15.35
CA LEU A 990 -45.25 32.57 -13.90
C LEU A 990 -45.04 34.02 -13.46
N LEU A 991 -45.82 34.50 -12.49
CA LEU A 991 -45.72 35.83 -11.89
C LEU A 991 -45.42 35.68 -10.40
N LEU A 992 -44.25 36.15 -9.96
CA LEU A 992 -43.85 36.17 -8.57
C LEU A 992 -44.27 37.50 -7.92
N GLU A 993 -44.96 37.45 -6.78
CA GLU A 993 -45.48 38.65 -6.11
C GLU A 993 -44.43 39.33 -5.18
N SER A 994 -43.45 38.58 -4.65
CA SER A 994 -42.34 39.12 -3.84
C SER A 994 -41.09 39.37 -4.69
N GLY A 995 -40.89 40.62 -5.11
CA GLY A 995 -39.93 40.96 -6.15
C GLY A 995 -40.58 40.70 -7.51
N PRO A 996 -41.21 41.73 -8.13
CA PRO A 996 -42.08 41.53 -9.29
C PRO A 996 -41.28 41.09 -10.54
N ALA A 997 -41.24 39.78 -10.71
CA ALA A 997 -40.63 39.08 -11.81
C ALA A 997 -41.69 38.22 -12.53
N ILE A 998 -41.60 38.19 -13.86
CA ILE A 998 -42.45 37.41 -14.74
C ILE A 998 -41.57 36.51 -15.60
N PHE A 999 -41.82 35.20 -15.54
CA PHE A 999 -41.29 34.24 -16.49
C PHE A 999 -42.33 33.95 -17.57
N HIS A 1000 -41.91 33.94 -18.83
CA HIS A 1000 -42.71 33.49 -19.96
C HIS A 1000 -41.92 32.46 -20.78
N SER A 1001 -42.55 31.33 -21.11
CA SER A 1001 -42.00 30.42 -22.12
C SER A 1001 -41.97 31.08 -23.49
N THR A 1002 -40.86 30.94 -24.21
CA THR A 1002 -40.73 31.32 -25.62
C THR A 1002 -41.09 30.17 -26.55
N ASN A 1003 -40.89 28.92 -26.13
CA ASN A 1003 -41.37 27.72 -26.79
C ASN A 1003 -41.77 26.63 -25.77
N VAL A 1004 -42.40 25.57 -26.28
CA VAL A 1004 -42.35 24.22 -25.69
C VAL A 1004 -41.39 23.43 -26.57
N GLU A 1005 -40.59 22.53 -25.99
CA GLU A 1005 -39.70 21.66 -26.75
C GLU A 1005 -40.52 20.62 -27.53
N ASP A 1006 -40.24 20.47 -28.83
CA ASP A 1006 -40.93 19.50 -29.69
C ASP A 1006 -40.66 18.06 -29.19
N GLY A 1007 -41.70 17.24 -29.15
CA GLY A 1007 -41.66 15.92 -28.50
C GLY A 1007 -41.71 15.93 -26.96
N SER A 1008 -41.58 17.06 -26.26
CA SER A 1008 -41.50 17.01 -24.77
C SER A 1008 -42.81 16.77 -24.02
N LEU A 1009 -43.99 16.90 -24.65
CA LEU A 1009 -45.28 16.77 -23.95
C LEU A 1009 -45.69 15.31 -23.75
N VAL A 1010 -45.36 14.77 -22.59
CA VAL A 1010 -45.85 13.47 -22.13
C VAL A 1010 -47.13 13.67 -21.34
N ILE A 1011 -48.19 12.92 -21.68
CA ILE A 1011 -49.42 12.82 -20.88
C ILE A 1011 -49.60 11.34 -20.53
N THR A 1012 -49.57 11.03 -19.23
CA THR A 1012 -49.70 9.67 -18.71
C THR A 1012 -50.71 9.66 -17.56
N GLY A 1013 -51.81 8.91 -17.73
CA GLY A 1013 -52.91 8.89 -16.77
C GLY A 1013 -53.45 10.29 -16.44
N ASN A 1014 -53.31 10.69 -15.18
CA ASN A 1014 -53.70 12.01 -14.67
C ASN A 1014 -52.51 12.98 -14.50
N GLN A 1015 -51.38 12.72 -15.16
CA GLN A 1015 -50.17 13.55 -15.12
C GLN A 1015 -49.77 14.05 -16.51
N ALA A 1016 -49.18 15.23 -16.55
CA ALA A 1016 -48.60 15.83 -17.75
C ALA A 1016 -47.23 16.43 -17.44
N PHE A 1017 -46.23 16.07 -18.24
CA PHE A 1017 -44.86 16.56 -18.17
C PHE A 1017 -44.48 17.24 -19.48
N TYR A 1018 -43.82 18.40 -19.43
CA TYR A 1018 -43.22 19.04 -20.61
C TYR A 1018 -42.15 20.04 -20.20
N ARG A 1019 -41.24 20.36 -21.13
CA ARG A 1019 -40.16 21.32 -20.93
C ARG A 1019 -40.02 22.27 -22.12
N GLY A 1020 -39.16 23.28 -21.99
CA GLY A 1020 -38.92 24.27 -23.04
C GLY A 1020 -38.00 25.39 -22.58
N GLN A 1021 -37.93 26.45 -23.37
CA GLN A 1021 -37.15 27.66 -23.10
C GLN A 1021 -38.07 28.85 -22.80
N GLY A 1022 -37.54 29.82 -22.06
CA GLY A 1022 -38.27 31.04 -21.70
C GLY A 1022 -37.36 32.22 -21.40
N THR A 1023 -38.00 33.35 -21.11
CA THR A 1023 -37.36 34.58 -20.65
C THR A 1023 -37.90 35.01 -19.31
N LEU A 1024 -37.02 35.53 -18.48
CA LEU A 1024 -37.33 36.17 -17.21
C LEU A 1024 -37.35 37.69 -17.41
N SER A 1025 -38.31 38.41 -16.80
CA SER A 1025 -38.38 39.87 -16.84
C SER A 1025 -38.77 40.44 -15.48
N TYR A 1026 -38.05 41.45 -15.02
CA TYR A 1026 -38.23 42.09 -13.71
C TYR A 1026 -38.62 43.56 -13.87
N ILE A 1027 -39.32 44.13 -12.89
CA ILE A 1027 -39.56 45.59 -12.83
C ILE A 1027 -38.29 46.26 -12.29
N SER A 1028 -37.63 47.07 -13.12
CA SER A 1028 -36.47 47.87 -12.71
C SER A 1028 -36.85 48.92 -11.66
N GLY A 1029 -35.86 49.45 -10.93
CA GLY A 1029 -36.05 50.56 -9.97
C GLY A 1029 -36.58 51.87 -10.57
N SER A 1030 -36.78 51.95 -11.90
CA SER A 1030 -37.45 53.05 -12.60
C SER A 1030 -38.95 52.83 -12.84
N GLY A 1031 -39.48 51.65 -12.51
CA GLY A 1031 -40.85 51.22 -12.80
C GLY A 1031 -41.06 50.60 -14.19
N GLY A 1032 -40.04 50.61 -15.06
CA GLY A 1032 -40.07 49.93 -16.35
C GLY A 1032 -39.70 48.44 -16.26
N MET A 1033 -40.44 47.58 -16.97
CA MET A 1033 -40.13 46.15 -17.11
C MET A 1033 -38.86 45.97 -17.96
N THR A 1034 -37.94 45.12 -17.50
CA THR A 1034 -36.65 44.82 -18.14
C THR A 1034 -36.50 43.31 -18.24
N THR A 1035 -36.10 42.80 -19.41
CA THR A 1035 -35.85 41.37 -19.63
C THR A 1035 -34.41 41.02 -19.24
N ASP A 1036 -34.23 39.91 -18.56
CA ASP A 1036 -32.92 39.36 -18.21
C ASP A 1036 -32.18 38.91 -19.49
N PRO A 1037 -30.87 39.22 -19.66
CA PRO A 1037 -30.11 38.80 -20.84
C PRO A 1037 -29.77 37.31 -20.88
N ARG A 1038 -29.86 36.59 -19.76
CA ARG A 1038 -29.64 35.13 -19.70
C ARG A 1038 -30.75 34.39 -20.45
N LYS A 1039 -30.42 33.21 -20.96
CA LYS A 1039 -31.42 32.25 -21.45
C LYS A 1039 -31.84 31.35 -20.30
N PHE A 1040 -33.09 30.91 -20.32
CA PHE A 1040 -33.62 30.01 -19.30
C PHE A 1040 -34.32 28.83 -19.96
N ALA A 1041 -34.20 27.67 -19.35
CA ALA A 1041 -35.02 26.51 -19.61
C ALA A 1041 -35.93 26.23 -18.42
N TYR A 1042 -37.04 25.55 -18.67
CA TYR A 1042 -38.04 25.22 -17.66
C TYR A 1042 -38.59 23.81 -17.86
N LEU A 1043 -39.07 23.21 -16.77
CA LEU A 1043 -39.81 21.96 -16.75
C LEU A 1043 -41.10 22.15 -15.94
N VAL A 1044 -42.18 21.53 -16.42
CA VAL A 1044 -43.47 21.47 -15.74
C VAL A 1044 -43.85 20.01 -15.52
N SER A 1045 -44.22 19.67 -14.29
CA SER A 1045 -45.00 18.48 -13.97
C SER A 1045 -46.35 18.95 -13.42
N ALA A 1046 -47.45 18.47 -13.98
CA ALA A 1046 -48.81 18.87 -13.61
C ALA A 1046 -49.66 17.62 -13.37
N THR A 1047 -50.38 17.57 -12.25
CA THR A 1047 -51.28 16.46 -11.89
C THR A 1047 -52.71 16.97 -11.76
N ASP A 1048 -53.63 16.36 -12.50
CA ASP A 1048 -55.07 16.58 -12.43
C ASP A 1048 -55.66 15.69 -11.32
N GLY A 1049 -56.04 16.29 -10.20
CA GLY A 1049 -56.59 15.59 -9.03
C GLY A 1049 -58.05 15.19 -9.21
N ASN A 1050 -58.74 15.76 -10.20
CA ASN A 1050 -60.15 15.51 -10.51
C ASN A 1050 -60.32 14.61 -11.75
N PHE A 1051 -59.22 14.10 -12.30
CA PHE A 1051 -59.19 13.30 -13.53
C PHE A 1051 -60.17 12.13 -13.48
N GLN A 1052 -60.97 11.99 -14.54
CA GLN A 1052 -62.04 10.98 -14.66
C GLN A 1052 -63.04 10.90 -13.49
N GLY A 1053 -63.17 11.96 -12.68
CA GLY A 1053 -64.10 12.02 -11.54
C GLY A 1053 -63.49 11.60 -10.19
N ALA A 1054 -62.16 11.54 -10.10
CA ALA A 1054 -61.45 11.52 -8.82
C ALA A 1054 -61.75 12.79 -7.98
N LYS A 1055 -61.31 12.79 -6.72
CA LYS A 1055 -61.47 13.90 -5.77
C LYS A 1055 -60.19 14.16 -4.97
N ALA A 1056 -59.07 14.25 -5.68
CA ALA A 1056 -57.79 14.67 -5.11
C ALA A 1056 -57.52 16.15 -5.45
N GLU A 1057 -56.51 16.73 -4.79
CA GLU A 1057 -56.04 18.08 -5.09
C GLU A 1057 -55.16 18.08 -6.35
N ASP A 1058 -55.29 19.11 -7.18
CA ASP A 1058 -54.39 19.35 -8.30
C ASP A 1058 -52.99 19.73 -7.77
N ARG A 1059 -51.94 19.22 -8.42
CA ARG A 1059 -50.54 19.46 -8.00
C ARG A 1059 -49.68 19.97 -9.15
N LEU A 1060 -48.73 20.84 -8.85
CA LEU A 1060 -47.88 21.50 -9.84
C LEU A 1060 -46.43 21.61 -9.38
N ARG A 1061 -45.50 21.19 -10.25
CA ARG A 1061 -44.09 21.62 -10.25
C ARG A 1061 -43.85 22.52 -11.46
N ILE A 1062 -43.16 23.61 -11.22
CA ILE A 1062 -42.47 24.45 -12.21
C ILE A 1062 -41.04 24.60 -11.70
N LEU A 1063 -40.10 24.06 -12.44
CA LEU A 1063 -38.66 24.17 -12.24
C LEU A 1063 -38.09 25.05 -13.37
N ILE A 1064 -37.21 25.99 -13.04
CA ILE A 1064 -36.57 26.93 -13.99
C ILE A 1064 -35.09 27.02 -13.68
N TRP A 1065 -34.24 26.98 -14.71
CA TRP A 1065 -32.78 27.08 -14.59
C TRP A 1065 -32.17 27.93 -15.72
N GLU A 1066 -30.98 28.46 -15.49
CA GLU A 1066 -30.19 29.13 -16.52
C GLU A 1066 -29.72 28.14 -17.58
N LEU A 1067 -29.82 28.50 -18.86
CA LEU A 1067 -29.29 27.73 -19.98
C LEU A 1067 -27.98 28.36 -20.43
N LYS A 1068 -26.87 27.63 -20.27
CA LYS A 1068 -25.52 28.11 -20.61
C LYS A 1068 -25.36 28.32 -22.13
N ALA A 1069 -24.29 29.03 -22.52
CA ALA A 1069 -24.02 29.40 -23.92
C ALA A 1069 -23.79 28.19 -24.85
N ASP A 1070 -23.32 27.07 -24.30
CA ASP A 1070 -23.13 25.77 -24.95
C ASP A 1070 -24.42 24.93 -25.05
N GLY A 1071 -25.51 25.36 -24.40
CA GLY A 1071 -26.78 24.63 -24.31
C GLY A 1071 -26.91 23.72 -23.09
N THR A 1072 -25.90 23.65 -22.21
CA THR A 1072 -25.95 22.82 -20.99
C THR A 1072 -26.73 23.50 -19.85
N ARG A 1073 -27.11 22.71 -18.85
CA ARG A 1073 -27.82 23.16 -17.66
C ARG A 1073 -26.90 23.98 -16.74
N GLY A 1074 -27.29 25.22 -16.46
CA GLY A 1074 -26.74 26.09 -15.42
C GLY A 1074 -27.52 26.00 -14.10
N ALA A 1075 -27.32 27.00 -13.24
CA ALA A 1075 -27.92 27.03 -11.91
C ALA A 1075 -29.46 27.06 -11.94
N GLY A 1076 -30.09 26.42 -10.95
CA GLY A 1076 -31.52 26.54 -10.72
C GLY A 1076 -31.87 27.95 -10.21
N VAL A 1077 -32.89 28.57 -10.79
CA VAL A 1077 -33.34 29.91 -10.37
C VAL A 1077 -34.71 29.89 -9.67
N TYR A 1078 -35.50 28.84 -9.87
CA TYR A 1078 -36.77 28.60 -9.18
C TYR A 1078 -37.16 27.12 -9.23
N ASP A 1079 -37.58 26.54 -8.09
CA ASP A 1079 -38.38 25.30 -8.04
C ASP A 1079 -39.43 25.46 -6.94
N ASN A 1080 -40.72 25.28 -7.23
CA ASN A 1080 -41.74 25.44 -6.20
C ASN A 1080 -41.91 24.23 -5.26
N GLN A 1081 -41.12 23.16 -5.38
CA GLN A 1081 -41.25 21.97 -4.54
C GLN A 1081 -40.00 21.40 -3.79
N PRO A 1082 -38.90 22.16 -3.52
CA PRO A 1082 -37.67 21.62 -2.93
C PRO A 1082 -37.83 20.99 -1.53
N ALA A 1083 -38.92 21.30 -0.82
CA ALA A 1083 -39.20 20.76 0.52
C ALA A 1083 -39.99 19.44 0.54
N CYS A 1084 -40.38 18.87 -0.61
CA CYS A 1084 -41.19 17.65 -0.66
C CYS A 1084 -40.40 16.33 -0.53
N SER A 1085 -39.15 16.32 -0.96
CA SER A 1085 -38.30 15.13 -1.07
C SER A 1085 -36.85 15.59 -1.07
N THR A 1086 -35.97 14.82 -0.43
CA THR A 1086 -34.51 15.05 -0.48
C THR A 1086 -33.91 14.72 -1.85
N ASN A 1087 -34.61 13.92 -2.66
CA ASN A 1087 -34.25 13.60 -4.04
C ASN A 1087 -35.33 14.14 -5.00
N LEU A 1088 -35.00 15.16 -5.81
CA LEU A 1088 -35.91 15.86 -6.73
C LEU A 1088 -35.31 16.04 -8.12
N ASP A 1089 -35.10 14.92 -8.82
CA ASP A 1089 -34.62 14.91 -10.20
C ASP A 1089 -35.65 15.49 -11.22
N GLU A 1090 -35.30 15.57 -12.51
CA GLU A 1090 -36.16 16.20 -13.53
C GLU A 1090 -37.50 15.47 -13.74
N ASN A 1091 -37.58 14.17 -13.47
CA ASN A 1091 -38.81 13.37 -13.62
C ASN A 1091 -39.74 13.44 -12.40
N ALA A 1092 -39.29 13.99 -11.27
CA ALA A 1092 -40.05 13.93 -10.03
C ALA A 1092 -41.45 14.57 -10.17
N SER A 1093 -42.46 13.73 -9.95
CA SER A 1093 -43.89 14.07 -9.97
C SER A 1093 -44.21 15.31 -9.12
N ALA A 1094 -45.21 16.08 -9.55
CA ALA A 1094 -45.72 17.21 -8.79
C ALA A 1094 -46.28 16.78 -7.42
N CYS A 1095 -45.64 17.21 -6.33
CA CYS A 1095 -46.09 16.99 -4.96
C CYS A 1095 -46.85 18.19 -4.38
N ALA A 1096 -46.48 19.41 -4.80
CA ALA A 1096 -47.02 20.66 -4.24
C ALA A 1096 -48.46 20.89 -4.73
N ALA A 1097 -49.41 20.88 -3.80
CA ALA A 1097 -50.82 21.21 -4.06
C ALA A 1097 -50.96 22.69 -4.43
N ILE A 1098 -51.85 22.99 -5.38
CA ILE A 1098 -52.13 24.38 -5.77
C ILE A 1098 -52.99 25.08 -4.69
N GLY A 1099 -52.69 26.35 -4.39
CA GLY A 1099 -53.46 27.12 -3.41
C GLY A 1099 -54.86 27.51 -3.91
N GLY A 1100 -55.04 27.59 -5.23
CA GLY A 1100 -56.34 27.68 -5.86
C GLY A 1100 -56.25 27.95 -7.36
N GLY A 1101 -57.27 27.52 -8.10
CA GLY A 1101 -57.25 27.44 -9.56
C GLY A 1101 -57.72 26.06 -10.00
N ASN A 1102 -57.31 25.62 -11.19
CA ASN A 1102 -57.47 24.24 -11.64
C ASN A 1102 -56.40 23.84 -12.66
N ILE A 1103 -56.09 22.55 -12.68
CA ILE A 1103 -55.42 21.82 -13.76
C ILE A 1103 -56.47 20.97 -14.45
N THR A 1104 -56.32 20.70 -15.75
CA THR A 1104 -57.21 19.80 -16.49
C THR A 1104 -56.47 19.13 -17.64
N ILE A 1105 -56.50 17.80 -17.66
CA ILE A 1105 -55.96 16.97 -18.75
C ILE A 1105 -57.09 16.55 -19.68
N HIS A 1106 -57.01 17.03 -20.92
CA HIS A 1106 -58.03 16.83 -21.96
C HIS A 1106 -57.68 15.62 -22.81
N THR A 1107 -58.22 14.46 -22.45
CA THR A 1107 -58.08 13.23 -23.24
C THR A 1107 -58.94 13.25 -24.52
N PRO A 1108 -58.54 12.59 -25.62
CA PRO A 1108 -59.32 12.55 -26.85
C PRO A 1108 -60.57 11.69 -26.69
N ASN A 1109 -61.70 12.23 -27.13
CA ASN A 1109 -62.99 11.55 -27.04
C ASN A 1109 -63.17 10.51 -28.17
N MET A 1110 -62.41 9.41 -28.11
CA MET A 1110 -62.46 8.34 -29.12
C MET A 1110 -63.74 7.51 -29.00
N LYS A 1111 -64.67 7.70 -29.94
CA LYS A 1111 -65.78 6.75 -30.13
C LYS A 1111 -65.23 5.38 -30.54
N THR A 1112 -65.53 4.38 -29.73
CA THR A 1112 -65.14 2.97 -29.91
C THR A 1112 -65.42 2.45 -31.32
N ARG A 1113 -64.35 2.13 -32.06
CA ARG A 1113 -64.40 1.10 -33.11
C ARG A 1113 -64.00 -0.24 -32.50
N ARG A 1114 -64.94 -1.18 -32.45
CA ARG A 1114 -64.62 -2.61 -32.33
C ARG A 1114 -64.18 -3.10 -33.71
N GLU A 1115 -63.07 -3.82 -33.72
CA GLU A 1115 -62.74 -5.00 -34.56
C GLU A 1115 -61.25 -5.28 -34.33
N SER A 1116 -60.73 -6.51 -34.29
CA SER A 1116 -61.28 -7.83 -33.92
C SER A 1116 -60.05 -8.72 -33.67
N ALA A 1117 -60.14 -9.72 -32.80
CA ALA A 1117 -59.09 -10.73 -32.69
C ALA A 1117 -59.04 -11.64 -33.95
N VAL A 1118 -58.03 -12.52 -33.99
CA VAL A 1118 -57.87 -13.71 -34.87
C VAL A 1118 -57.02 -13.51 -36.14
N LEU A 1119 -55.69 -13.59 -35.99
CA LEU A 1119 -54.89 -14.76 -36.42
C LEU A 1119 -53.40 -14.58 -36.07
N ALA A 1120 -52.81 -15.59 -35.43
CA ALA A 1120 -51.36 -15.81 -35.50
C ALA A 1120 -51.04 -16.55 -36.79
N LEU A 1121 -50.07 -16.07 -37.57
CA LEU A 1121 -49.53 -16.77 -38.74
C LEU A 1121 -48.11 -16.27 -39.05
N GLU A 1122 -47.14 -17.12 -38.68
CA GLU A 1122 -45.83 -17.36 -39.30
C GLU A 1122 -44.74 -16.27 -39.38
N GLU A 1123 -43.53 -16.74 -39.08
CA GLU A 1123 -42.25 -16.03 -39.15
C GLU A 1123 -41.89 -15.61 -40.58
N ALA A 1124 -41.60 -14.32 -40.80
CA ALA A 1124 -41.25 -13.79 -42.11
C ALA A 1124 -39.76 -13.38 -42.22
N HIS A 1125 -38.90 -14.40 -42.14
CA HIS A 1125 -37.53 -14.47 -42.71
C HIS A 1125 -36.47 -13.43 -42.26
N SER A 1126 -35.32 -13.96 -41.84
CA SER A 1126 -34.09 -13.20 -41.65
C SER A 1126 -33.61 -12.51 -42.93
N ALA A 1127 -33.08 -11.30 -42.80
CA ALA A 1127 -32.41 -10.62 -43.89
C ALA A 1127 -31.13 -11.36 -44.30
N SER A 1128 -30.92 -11.54 -45.60
CA SER A 1128 -29.76 -12.24 -46.18
C SER A 1128 -28.53 -11.32 -46.18
N GLU A 1129 -27.92 -11.16 -45.00
CA GLU A 1129 -26.72 -10.34 -44.84
C GLU A 1129 -25.44 -11.17 -44.98
N PHE A 1130 -24.49 -10.64 -45.76
CA PHE A 1130 -23.14 -11.19 -45.91
C PHE A 1130 -22.20 -10.32 -45.07
N VAL A 1131 -21.72 -10.89 -43.96
CA VAL A 1131 -20.98 -10.17 -42.91
C VAL A 1131 -19.60 -10.79 -42.68
N ALA A 1132 -18.73 -10.02 -42.04
CA ALA A 1132 -17.46 -10.46 -41.49
C ALA A 1132 -17.41 -10.09 -40.01
N TYR A 1133 -16.90 -10.97 -39.15
CA TYR A 1133 -16.65 -10.65 -37.75
C TYR A 1133 -15.40 -11.36 -37.21
N PRO A 1134 -14.49 -10.63 -36.52
CA PRO A 1134 -14.40 -9.17 -36.49
C PRO A 1134 -13.98 -8.61 -37.87
N THR A 1135 -14.37 -7.37 -38.21
CA THR A 1135 -14.03 -6.75 -39.51
C THR A 1135 -12.59 -6.25 -39.59
N ALA A 1136 -11.94 -6.00 -38.45
CA ALA A 1136 -10.50 -5.83 -38.31
C ALA A 1136 -9.96 -7.00 -37.49
N PHE A 1137 -8.84 -7.60 -37.91
CA PHE A 1137 -8.31 -8.81 -37.27
C PHE A 1137 -6.80 -8.97 -37.42
N SER A 1138 -6.16 -9.51 -36.38
CA SER A 1138 -4.74 -9.88 -36.36
C SER A 1138 -4.50 -11.34 -36.72
N GLU A 1139 -5.35 -12.25 -36.24
CA GLU A 1139 -5.24 -13.70 -36.48
C GLU A 1139 -6.27 -14.22 -37.51
N ARG A 1140 -7.57 -14.00 -37.26
CA ARG A 1140 -8.66 -14.56 -38.07
C ARG A 1140 -9.95 -13.72 -38.07
N THR A 1141 -10.73 -13.86 -39.14
CA THR A 1141 -12.11 -13.37 -39.24
C THR A 1141 -13.04 -14.44 -39.81
N THR A 1142 -14.30 -14.46 -39.38
CA THR A 1142 -15.33 -15.35 -39.93
C THR A 1142 -16.23 -14.59 -40.89
N LEU A 1143 -16.30 -15.08 -42.13
CA LEU A 1143 -17.25 -14.62 -43.14
C LEU A 1143 -18.52 -15.47 -43.08
N ALA A 1144 -19.67 -14.84 -42.79
CA ALA A 1144 -20.96 -15.54 -42.69
C ALA A 1144 -21.98 -15.01 -43.71
N PHE A 1145 -22.80 -15.89 -44.27
CA PHE A 1145 -23.95 -15.53 -45.11
C PHE A 1145 -25.08 -16.55 -45.07
N THR A 1146 -26.28 -16.13 -45.44
CA THR A 1146 -27.44 -17.00 -45.67
C THR A 1146 -28.01 -16.75 -47.06
N ALA A 1147 -28.26 -17.82 -47.83
CA ALA A 1147 -28.84 -17.71 -49.17
C ALA A 1147 -30.37 -17.51 -49.13
N ASP A 1148 -30.89 -16.67 -50.03
CA ASP A 1148 -32.33 -16.38 -50.16
C ASP A 1148 -33.09 -17.38 -51.06
N GLN A 1149 -32.36 -18.27 -51.74
CA GLN A 1149 -32.86 -19.36 -52.57
C GLN A 1149 -31.75 -20.41 -52.76
N ASP A 1150 -32.11 -21.65 -53.08
CA ASP A 1150 -31.15 -22.68 -53.47
C ASP A 1150 -30.32 -22.23 -54.70
N THR A 1151 -29.01 -22.05 -54.53
CA THR A 1151 -28.17 -21.47 -55.59
C THR A 1151 -26.71 -21.90 -55.50
N GLU A 1152 -25.97 -21.76 -56.61
CA GLU A 1152 -24.51 -21.89 -56.57
C GLU A 1152 -23.88 -20.56 -56.12
N TYR A 1153 -22.90 -20.67 -55.21
CA TYR A 1153 -22.16 -19.53 -54.67
C TYR A 1153 -20.65 -19.69 -54.87
N SER A 1154 -19.97 -18.55 -54.96
CA SER A 1154 -18.51 -18.44 -54.82
C SER A 1154 -18.17 -17.31 -53.84
N LEU A 1155 -17.29 -17.60 -52.89
CA LEU A 1155 -16.77 -16.68 -51.88
C LEU A 1155 -15.28 -16.45 -52.14
N GLU A 1156 -14.91 -15.21 -52.45
CA GLU A 1156 -13.60 -14.84 -52.99
C GLU A 1156 -13.05 -13.57 -52.33
N LEU A 1157 -11.75 -13.55 -52.03
CA LEU A 1157 -11.04 -12.44 -51.39
C LEU A 1157 -10.20 -11.67 -52.41
N TYR A 1158 -10.31 -10.35 -52.41
CA TYR A 1158 -9.65 -9.44 -53.33
C TYR A 1158 -8.81 -8.39 -52.60
N ASP A 1159 -7.71 -7.94 -53.22
CA ASP A 1159 -6.94 -6.78 -52.76
C ASP A 1159 -7.58 -5.45 -53.23
N LEU A 1160 -7.06 -4.31 -52.76
CA LEU A 1160 -7.52 -2.98 -53.18
C LEU A 1160 -7.28 -2.65 -54.67
N LYS A 1161 -6.49 -3.45 -55.39
CA LYS A 1161 -6.25 -3.30 -56.84
C LYS A 1161 -7.23 -4.17 -57.65
N GLY A 1162 -8.08 -4.95 -56.99
CA GLY A 1162 -9.03 -5.87 -57.61
C GLY A 1162 -8.41 -7.20 -58.07
N ALA A 1163 -7.20 -7.52 -57.64
CA ALA A 1163 -6.60 -8.83 -57.87
C ALA A 1163 -7.21 -9.87 -56.92
N LEU A 1164 -7.52 -11.07 -57.44
CA LEU A 1164 -7.99 -12.20 -56.63
C LEU A 1164 -6.82 -12.72 -55.78
N VAL A 1165 -6.95 -12.61 -54.45
CA VAL A 1165 -5.95 -13.07 -53.48
C VAL A 1165 -6.18 -14.53 -53.13
N ARG A 1166 -7.43 -14.91 -52.86
CA ARG A 1166 -7.81 -16.27 -52.44
C ARG A 1166 -9.25 -16.56 -52.84
N ARG A 1167 -9.55 -17.77 -53.34
CA ARG A 1167 -10.92 -18.28 -53.31
C ARG A 1167 -11.10 -19.03 -52.00
N ILE A 1168 -12.06 -18.60 -51.19
CA ILE A 1168 -12.29 -19.12 -49.84
C ILE A 1168 -13.17 -20.37 -49.92
N ALA A 1169 -14.28 -20.28 -50.66
CA ALA A 1169 -15.19 -21.40 -50.87
C ALA A 1169 -15.97 -21.25 -52.18
N ASN A 1170 -16.50 -22.35 -52.69
CA ASN A 1170 -17.56 -22.35 -53.69
C ASN A 1170 -18.38 -23.65 -53.60
N GLY A 1171 -19.68 -23.58 -53.82
CA GLY A 1171 -20.57 -24.73 -53.66
C GLY A 1171 -22.03 -24.41 -53.93
N LYS A 1172 -22.93 -25.25 -53.42
CA LYS A 1172 -24.38 -25.02 -53.44
C LYS A 1172 -24.83 -24.59 -52.06
N ALA A 1173 -25.41 -23.40 -51.98
CA ALA A 1173 -26.06 -22.90 -50.78
C ALA A 1173 -27.54 -23.27 -50.82
N GLN A 1174 -28.06 -23.77 -49.70
CA GLN A 1174 -29.48 -24.02 -49.49
C GLN A 1174 -30.15 -22.78 -48.90
N VAL A 1175 -31.42 -22.55 -49.25
CA VAL A 1175 -32.21 -21.45 -48.70
C VAL A 1175 -32.29 -21.51 -47.18
N GLY A 1176 -32.05 -20.38 -46.51
CA GLY A 1176 -32.14 -20.27 -45.04
C GLY A 1176 -30.99 -20.93 -44.25
N HIS A 1177 -30.11 -21.71 -44.88
CA HIS A 1177 -28.93 -22.27 -44.22
C HIS A 1177 -27.81 -21.22 -44.14
N ARG A 1178 -27.25 -21.03 -42.95
CA ARG A 1178 -26.13 -20.11 -42.69
C ARG A 1178 -24.81 -20.83 -42.96
N TYR A 1179 -24.00 -20.25 -43.84
CA TYR A 1179 -22.67 -20.74 -44.21
C TYR A 1179 -21.62 -19.82 -43.60
N GLU A 1180 -20.59 -20.41 -42.99
CA GLU A 1180 -19.50 -19.69 -42.33
C GLU A 1180 -18.15 -20.20 -42.85
N HIS A 1181 -17.22 -19.27 -43.09
CA HIS A 1181 -15.88 -19.57 -43.58
C HIS A 1181 -14.85 -18.67 -42.89
N GLU A 1182 -13.88 -19.27 -42.21
CA GLU A 1182 -12.79 -18.55 -41.56
C GLU A 1182 -11.72 -18.09 -42.57
N VAL A 1183 -11.11 -16.94 -42.31
CA VAL A 1183 -9.97 -16.38 -43.05
C VAL A 1183 -8.87 -16.04 -42.05
N SER A 1184 -7.80 -16.82 -42.05
CA SER A 1184 -6.56 -16.54 -41.31
C SER A 1184 -5.74 -15.42 -41.98
N ALA A 1185 -5.07 -14.62 -41.15
CA ALA A 1185 -4.15 -13.54 -41.52
C ALA A 1185 -2.73 -14.01 -41.87
N GLU A 1186 -2.38 -15.28 -41.62
CA GLU A 1186 -1.02 -15.83 -41.71
C GLU A 1186 -0.34 -15.55 -43.07
N ASP A 1187 -1.08 -15.76 -44.18
CA ASP A 1187 -0.65 -15.49 -45.56
C ASP A 1187 -0.96 -14.05 -46.06
N LEU A 1188 -1.57 -13.21 -45.23
CA LEU A 1188 -2.06 -11.89 -45.62
C LEU A 1188 -1.11 -10.78 -45.16
N GLN A 1189 -0.95 -9.76 -46.00
CA GLN A 1189 -0.15 -8.57 -45.70
C GLN A 1189 -1.04 -7.54 -44.99
N LYS A 1190 -0.47 -6.75 -44.07
CA LYS A 1190 -1.22 -5.70 -43.35
C LYS A 1190 -1.91 -4.77 -44.35
N GLY A 1191 -3.24 -4.65 -44.28
CA GLY A 1191 -4.03 -3.91 -45.25
C GLY A 1191 -5.50 -4.26 -45.33
N LEU A 1192 -6.21 -3.50 -46.16
CA LEU A 1192 -7.65 -3.65 -46.41
C LEU A 1192 -7.88 -4.61 -47.59
N TYR A 1193 -8.73 -5.61 -47.37
CA TYR A 1193 -9.19 -6.57 -48.37
C TYR A 1193 -10.71 -6.46 -48.57
N VAL A 1194 -11.19 -6.95 -49.71
CA VAL A 1194 -12.62 -7.04 -50.03
C VAL A 1194 -12.99 -8.50 -50.22
N ALA A 1195 -13.75 -9.06 -49.29
CA ALA A 1195 -14.40 -10.34 -49.50
C ALA A 1195 -15.66 -10.14 -50.34
N ARG A 1196 -15.89 -11.02 -51.31
CA ARG A 1196 -16.98 -10.98 -52.28
C ARG A 1196 -17.71 -12.32 -52.30
N LEU A 1197 -18.98 -12.29 -51.94
CA LEU A 1197 -19.92 -13.38 -52.18
C LEU A 1197 -20.64 -13.12 -53.51
N ALA A 1198 -20.59 -14.07 -54.43
CA ALA A 1198 -21.48 -14.10 -55.58
C ALA A 1198 -22.37 -15.33 -55.47
N ALA A 1199 -23.69 -15.14 -55.33
CA ALA A 1199 -24.69 -16.19 -55.17
C ALA A 1199 -25.82 -15.95 -56.18
N GLY A 1200 -25.94 -16.85 -57.17
CA GLY A 1200 -26.87 -16.69 -58.29
C GLY A 1200 -26.69 -15.37 -59.07
N LYS A 1201 -27.62 -14.44 -58.92
CA LYS A 1201 -27.55 -13.08 -59.53
C LYS A 1201 -27.14 -11.97 -58.55
N LYS A 1202 -27.01 -12.28 -57.26
CA LYS A 1202 -26.61 -11.32 -56.23
C LYS A 1202 -25.10 -11.37 -56.04
N VAL A 1203 -24.48 -10.19 -55.97
CA VAL A 1203 -23.09 -10.03 -55.54
C VAL A 1203 -23.09 -9.09 -54.35
N GLN A 1204 -22.57 -9.56 -53.22
CA GLN A 1204 -22.40 -8.80 -51.98
C GLN A 1204 -20.91 -8.73 -51.65
N THR A 1205 -20.48 -7.66 -50.99
CA THR A 1205 -19.09 -7.44 -50.62
C THR A 1205 -18.99 -6.90 -49.20
N VAL A 1206 -18.10 -7.47 -48.39
CA VAL A 1206 -17.71 -6.95 -47.08
C VAL A 1206 -16.22 -6.61 -47.09
N LYS A 1207 -15.86 -5.56 -46.35
CA LYS A 1207 -14.48 -5.11 -46.18
C LYS A 1207 -13.91 -5.75 -44.93
N ILE A 1208 -12.67 -6.26 -45.01
CA ILE A 1208 -11.94 -6.79 -43.86
C ILE A 1208 -10.53 -6.18 -43.82
N VAL A 1209 -10.02 -5.87 -42.62
CA VAL A 1209 -8.70 -5.28 -42.42
C VAL A 1209 -7.82 -6.28 -41.68
N VAL A 1210 -6.65 -6.57 -42.24
CA VAL A 1210 -5.61 -7.37 -41.56
C VAL A 1210 -4.68 -6.42 -40.83
N GLU A 1211 -4.61 -6.57 -39.51
CA GLU A 1211 -3.87 -5.71 -38.58
C GLU A 1211 -2.79 -6.53 -37.87
N ARG A 1212 -1.54 -6.41 -38.34
CA ARG A 1212 -0.34 -6.73 -37.56
C ARG A 1212 0.11 -5.53 -36.77
#